data_AF-A0A1N6K669-F1
#
_entry.id   AF-A0A1N6K669-F1
#
_cell.length_a   1.000
_cell.length_b   1.000
_cell.length_c   1.000
_cell.angle_alpha   90.00
_cell.angle_beta   90.00
_cell.angle_gamma   90.00
#
_symmetry.space_group_name_H-M   'P 1'
#
loop_
_entity.id
_entity.type
_entity.pdbx_description
1 polymer ?
#
loop_
_entity_poly.entity_id
_entity_poly.type
_entity_poly.pdbx_seq_one_letter_code
_entity_poly.pdbx_strand_id
1 'polypeptide(L)'
;MTIQTPTSNPPGAGVPQTLPAGLPDPATLARLATEFFSALPGGGVSSAVPGGNRLSDASSSASFASALPVAAPVLSTASNPAPAGSPLAGPGGFGTGVPGAALPQGKVPGANLLPSAPTHVLSLGNRVPALVPHATAQNGLPDSAVTIAPALEPRFGGAALAVPEGHGAQRPSAGGASSTSANASPYYFLDPHADTRYSSGAGGRDIVVQLSDSVTAQSFGLPGENELRSLLSVQRFPHDAGSYEPVAVNSGGSRYFVEEAHPSTGPARTAHGVPNAAASAHPPFDVNAIRRDFPILSERVNGRQLVWFDNAATTHKPQSVIDRLAYFYAHENSNIHRAAHALAGRATDAYEAARSKVQRFIGAASPDEIVFVRGTTEAINLIAKSWGVQNVGEGDEIIVSHLEHHANIVPWQQLAAQTGAKLRVIPVDDSGQVLLDEYRKLLNDRTKIVSVTQVSNALGTVVPVKEIVEMAHRAGAKALVDGAQSVSHMRVDVQAIDADFFVFSGHKVFGPTGIGVVYGKRAILDDMPPWQGGGNMIADVTFERTVFQPPPNRFEAGTGNIADAVGLGAAIDYVTRVGIENIARYEHDLLAYATSVLQPVPGVRLVGTAKDKASVLSFVLKGYETEEVGQALNEEGIAVRSGHHCAQPILRRFGLEATVRPSLAFYNTCDEVDALVAVVRRLSTRR
;
A
#
# COMPACT_ATOMS: atom_id res chain seq x y z
N MET A 1 7.17 51.34 -37.66
CA MET A 1 8.36 52.22 -37.77
C MET A 1 9.49 51.59 -37.01
N THR A 2 10.67 51.65 -37.60
CA THR A 2 11.84 50.83 -37.29
C THR A 2 12.88 51.66 -36.52
N ILE A 3 13.71 50.96 -35.73
CA ILE A 3 15.07 51.33 -35.22
C ILE A 3 15.09 52.49 -34.17
N GLN A 4 15.95 52.58 -33.16
CA GLN A 4 17.35 52.14 -33.01
C GLN A 4 17.83 52.31 -31.55
N THR A 5 18.65 51.37 -31.09
CA THR A 5 19.51 51.47 -29.89
C THR A 5 20.63 52.50 -30.09
N PRO A 6 21.08 53.16 -29.01
CA PRO A 6 22.50 53.47 -28.86
C PRO A 6 23.10 53.07 -27.51
N THR A 7 24.38 52.71 -27.65
CA THR A 7 25.43 52.38 -26.69
C THR A 7 25.87 53.54 -25.78
N SER A 8 26.33 53.19 -24.56
CA SER A 8 27.58 53.64 -23.88
C SER A 8 27.39 53.87 -22.37
N ASN A 9 28.26 53.25 -21.56
CA ASN A 9 28.38 53.50 -20.12
C ASN A 9 29.53 54.49 -19.85
N PRO A 10 29.37 55.47 -18.94
CA PRO A 10 30.43 56.39 -18.55
C PRO A 10 31.33 55.83 -17.42
N PRO A 11 32.52 56.42 -17.21
CA PRO A 11 33.62 55.81 -16.48
C PRO A 11 33.64 56.17 -14.99
N GLY A 12 34.20 55.28 -14.16
CA GLY A 12 34.78 55.65 -12.87
C GLY A 12 34.16 55.01 -11.62
N ALA A 13 34.42 53.72 -11.40
CA ALA A 13 34.59 53.15 -10.07
C ALA A 13 35.48 51.90 -10.20
N GLY A 14 36.68 51.95 -9.63
CA GLY A 14 37.68 50.89 -9.75
C GLY A 14 37.23 49.57 -9.16
N VAL A 15 37.34 48.50 -9.95
CA VAL A 15 37.23 47.11 -9.48
C VAL A 15 38.66 46.59 -9.21
N PRO A 16 38.96 46.03 -8.03
CA PRO A 16 40.28 45.49 -7.73
C PRO A 16 40.65 44.33 -8.68
N GLN A 17 41.70 44.53 -9.47
CA GLN A 17 42.38 43.47 -10.23
C GLN A 17 43.32 42.68 -9.31
N THR A 18 42.78 41.77 -8.50
CA THR A 18 43.59 40.72 -7.87
C THR A 18 42.70 39.52 -7.56
N LEU A 19 42.90 38.42 -8.30
CA LEU A 19 42.38 37.11 -7.90
C LEU A 19 43.07 36.67 -6.61
N PRO A 20 42.37 36.02 -5.66
CA PRO A 20 42.97 35.54 -4.42
C PRO A 20 44.12 34.56 -4.72
N ALA A 21 45.26 34.77 -4.05
CA ALA A 21 46.47 33.97 -4.22
C ALA A 21 46.22 32.50 -3.85
N GLY A 22 46.62 31.59 -4.74
CA GLY A 22 46.53 30.14 -4.53
C GLY A 22 45.74 29.38 -5.60
N LEU A 23 45.10 30.08 -6.55
CA LEU A 23 44.49 29.45 -7.72
C LEU A 23 45.46 29.41 -8.90
N PRO A 24 45.64 28.27 -9.59
CA PRO A 24 46.44 28.19 -10.80
C PRO A 24 45.85 29.08 -11.90
N ASP A 25 46.70 29.58 -12.79
CA ASP A 25 46.27 30.51 -13.83
C ASP A 25 45.17 29.88 -14.74
N PRO A 26 44.32 30.70 -15.38
CA PRO A 26 43.20 30.20 -16.19
C PRO A 26 43.61 29.29 -17.36
N ALA A 27 44.81 29.46 -17.91
CA ALA A 27 45.33 28.60 -18.97
C ALA A 27 45.78 27.24 -18.42
N THR A 28 46.34 27.22 -17.21
CA THR A 28 46.66 25.99 -16.47
C THR A 28 45.37 25.23 -16.10
N LEU A 29 44.31 25.92 -15.68
CA LEU A 29 42.98 25.31 -15.44
C LEU A 29 42.37 24.72 -16.72
N ALA A 30 42.46 25.43 -17.84
CA ALA A 30 41.97 24.95 -19.13
C ALA A 30 42.77 23.73 -19.63
N ARG A 31 44.09 23.71 -19.42
CA ARG A 31 44.95 22.57 -19.77
C ARG A 31 44.66 21.36 -18.88
N LEU A 32 44.52 21.54 -17.57
CA LEU A 32 44.16 20.47 -16.63
C LEU A 32 42.76 19.91 -16.91
N ALA A 33 41.79 20.76 -17.26
CA ALA A 33 40.47 20.31 -17.68
C ALA A 33 40.54 19.49 -18.97
N THR A 34 41.35 19.92 -19.94
CA THR A 34 41.54 19.20 -21.20
C THR A 34 42.25 17.86 -20.99
N GLU A 35 43.26 17.80 -20.12
CA GLU A 35 43.96 16.55 -19.73
C GLU A 35 43.05 15.61 -18.93
N PHE A 36 42.19 16.15 -18.06
CA PHE A 36 41.22 15.36 -17.30
C PHE A 36 40.16 14.71 -18.19
N PHE A 37 39.70 15.39 -19.25
CA PHE A 37 38.74 14.84 -20.21
C PHE A 37 39.37 13.99 -21.31
N SER A 38 40.70 13.96 -21.45
CA SER A 38 41.41 13.17 -22.45
C SER A 38 42.16 11.94 -21.88
N ALA A 39 42.22 11.78 -20.56
CA ALA A 39 42.79 10.59 -19.94
C ALA A 39 41.77 9.44 -19.82
N LEU A 40 42.05 8.29 -20.45
CA LEU A 40 41.34 7.03 -20.18
C LEU A 40 41.80 6.45 -18.83
N PRO A 41 40.94 5.73 -18.07
CA PRO A 41 41.33 5.20 -16.76
C PRO A 41 42.37 4.08 -16.92
N GLY A 42 43.56 4.23 -16.30
CA GLY A 42 44.50 3.11 -16.10
C GLY A 42 45.95 3.24 -16.61
N GLY A 43 46.50 4.44 -16.85
CA GLY A 43 47.92 4.61 -17.18
C GLY A 43 48.66 5.47 -16.14
N GLY A 44 49.69 4.93 -15.49
CA GLY A 44 50.47 5.64 -14.46
C GLY A 44 51.75 6.30 -14.98
N VAL A 45 52.13 7.39 -14.27
CA VAL A 45 53.47 7.98 -14.00
C VAL A 45 54.21 8.58 -15.24
N SER A 46 54.77 9.80 -15.26
CA SER A 46 55.79 10.35 -14.36
C SER A 46 56.09 11.85 -14.61
N SER A 47 56.61 12.52 -13.59
CA SER A 47 57.07 13.91 -13.50
C SER A 47 58.38 14.21 -14.27
N ALA A 48 58.45 15.37 -14.95
CA ALA A 48 59.70 16.12 -15.17
C ALA A 48 59.46 17.61 -15.51
N VAL A 49 60.39 18.45 -15.05
CA VAL A 49 60.43 19.94 -14.91
C VAL A 49 60.93 20.65 -16.20
N PRO A 50 60.75 21.98 -16.39
CA PRO A 50 60.60 22.62 -17.70
C PRO A 50 61.87 23.29 -18.25
N GLY A 51 61.86 23.60 -19.56
CA GLY A 51 62.87 24.43 -20.19
C GLY A 51 62.43 25.03 -21.53
N GLY A 52 62.39 26.37 -21.59
CA GLY A 52 63.06 27.12 -22.66
C GLY A 52 62.37 27.33 -24.01
N ASN A 53 61.80 28.53 -24.13
CA ASN A 53 62.02 29.47 -25.23
C ASN A 53 61.46 29.23 -26.66
N ARG A 54 60.77 30.29 -27.10
CA ARG A 54 60.86 31.02 -28.39
C ARG A 54 59.86 30.69 -29.51
N LEU A 55 59.16 31.79 -29.86
CA LEU A 55 58.92 32.34 -31.21
C LEU A 55 58.01 31.47 -32.10
N SER A 56 57.07 31.99 -32.88
CA SER A 56 56.74 33.33 -33.36
C SER A 56 55.54 33.13 -34.29
N ASP A 57 54.67 34.14 -34.40
CA ASP A 57 53.95 34.52 -35.64
C ASP A 57 53.02 33.47 -36.29
N ALA A 58 51.90 33.80 -36.93
CA ALA A 58 51.21 35.03 -37.20
C ALA A 58 49.79 34.64 -37.68
N SER A 59 48.91 35.62 -37.60
CA SER A 59 47.72 35.86 -38.42
C SER A 59 47.34 34.82 -39.49
N SER A 60 46.05 34.46 -39.52
CA SER A 60 45.14 35.10 -40.49
C SER A 60 43.72 34.56 -40.38
N SER A 61 42.82 35.54 -40.36
CA SER A 61 41.41 35.49 -40.69
C SER A 61 41.13 34.78 -42.02
N ALA A 62 40.04 33.99 -42.07
CA ALA A 62 38.96 34.20 -43.04
C ALA A 62 37.82 33.19 -42.83
N SER A 63 36.65 33.77 -42.61
CA SER A 63 35.31 33.29 -42.94
C SER A 63 35.20 32.55 -44.29
N PHE A 64 34.42 31.48 -44.38
CA PHE A 64 33.07 31.50 -44.97
C PHE A 64 32.38 30.11 -44.95
N ALA A 65 31.07 30.21 -45.09
CA ALA A 65 29.99 29.24 -44.91
C ALA A 65 30.02 27.92 -45.71
N SER A 66 29.20 27.01 -45.17
CA SER A 66 28.19 26.19 -45.86
C SER A 66 28.53 24.76 -46.35
N ALA A 67 27.50 23.93 -46.21
CA ALA A 67 27.22 22.62 -46.83
C ALA A 67 27.57 21.35 -46.02
N LEU A 68 26.51 20.67 -45.57
CA LEU A 68 26.46 19.22 -45.36
C LEU A 68 26.66 18.51 -46.71
N PRO A 69 27.29 17.30 -46.76
CA PRO A 69 26.48 16.08 -46.84
C PRO A 69 27.08 14.78 -46.24
N VAL A 70 26.18 13.86 -45.85
CA VAL A 70 26.18 12.39 -46.06
C VAL A 70 27.28 11.48 -45.44
N ALA A 71 26.80 10.49 -44.64
CA ALA A 71 27.21 9.08 -44.35
C ALA A 71 28.67 8.62 -44.62
N ALA A 72 29.38 7.81 -43.82
CA ALA A 72 29.16 6.65 -42.94
C ALA A 72 30.48 6.44 -42.10
N PRO A 73 30.82 5.33 -41.38
CA PRO A 73 30.14 4.06 -41.10
C PRO A 73 30.15 3.60 -39.62
N VAL A 74 29.45 2.49 -39.37
CA VAL A 74 29.42 1.72 -38.13
C VAL A 74 30.71 0.89 -37.98
N LEU A 75 31.31 0.91 -36.79
CA LEU A 75 32.32 -0.05 -36.34
C LEU A 75 31.84 -0.76 -35.06
N SER A 76 32.17 -2.03 -35.02
CA SER A 76 31.68 -3.09 -34.13
C SER A 76 32.16 -3.02 -32.68
N THR A 77 31.35 -3.66 -31.84
CA THR A 77 31.49 -4.07 -30.43
C THR A 77 32.88 -4.51 -29.95
N ALA A 78 33.21 -4.13 -28.70
CA ALA A 78 33.99 -4.96 -27.78
C ALA A 78 33.62 -4.64 -26.31
N SER A 79 32.94 -5.59 -25.69
CA SER A 79 32.59 -5.68 -24.27
C SER A 79 33.78 -6.19 -23.46
N ASN A 80 34.13 -5.50 -22.37
CA ASN A 80 35.24 -5.87 -21.47
C ASN A 80 34.73 -6.83 -20.37
N PRO A 81 35.37 -7.98 -20.11
CA PRO A 81 34.95 -8.96 -19.10
C PRO A 81 35.37 -8.57 -17.68
N ALA A 82 34.53 -8.88 -16.69
CA ALA A 82 34.85 -8.74 -15.27
C ALA A 82 35.77 -9.89 -14.78
N PRO A 83 36.70 -9.65 -13.84
CA PRO A 83 37.66 -10.64 -13.37
C PRO A 83 37.03 -11.73 -12.47
N ALA A 84 37.66 -12.91 -12.47
CA ALA A 84 37.18 -14.12 -11.80
C ALA A 84 37.19 -13.99 -10.26
N GLY A 85 36.08 -14.39 -9.62
CA GLY A 85 35.94 -14.47 -8.15
C GLY A 85 34.67 -13.87 -7.55
N SER A 86 33.70 -13.39 -8.35
CA SER A 86 32.47 -12.78 -7.85
C SER A 86 31.28 -13.77 -7.82
N PRO A 87 30.50 -13.86 -6.72
CA PRO A 87 29.46 -14.88 -6.52
C PRO A 87 28.11 -14.57 -7.20
N LEU A 88 28.12 -13.78 -8.27
CA LEU A 88 26.91 -13.39 -9.02
C LEU A 88 26.88 -14.03 -10.41
N ALA A 89 26.70 -15.35 -10.46
CA ALA A 89 26.30 -16.06 -11.68
C ALA A 89 25.57 -17.37 -11.32
N GLY A 90 24.23 -17.36 -11.40
CA GLY A 90 23.42 -18.58 -11.38
C GLY A 90 23.41 -19.24 -12.77
N PRO A 91 23.18 -20.57 -12.87
CA PRO A 91 23.31 -21.30 -14.13
C PRO A 91 22.01 -21.20 -14.94
N GLY A 92 22.10 -20.76 -16.20
CA GLY A 92 21.02 -20.87 -17.17
C GLY A 92 20.73 -19.58 -17.96
N GLY A 93 21.65 -19.17 -18.82
CA GLY A 93 21.40 -18.16 -19.84
C GLY A 93 21.54 -18.77 -21.23
N PHE A 94 20.42 -18.97 -21.94
CA PHE A 94 20.42 -19.13 -23.39
C PHE A 94 20.29 -17.74 -24.01
N GLY A 95 21.37 -17.26 -24.64
CA GLY A 95 21.42 -15.99 -25.35
C GLY A 95 20.80 -16.10 -26.74
N THR A 96 20.09 -15.05 -27.16
CA THR A 96 19.62 -14.86 -28.55
C THR A 96 20.40 -13.73 -29.19
N GLY A 97 21.09 -14.03 -30.29
CA GLY A 97 21.71 -13.03 -31.15
C GLY A 97 22.12 -13.60 -32.50
N VAL A 98 21.22 -13.55 -33.49
CA VAL A 98 21.57 -13.50 -34.92
C VAL A 98 20.53 -12.61 -35.65
N PRO A 99 20.95 -11.54 -36.35
CA PRO A 99 20.08 -10.74 -37.21
C PRO A 99 20.40 -10.89 -38.71
N GLY A 100 19.37 -10.86 -39.56
CA GLY A 100 19.52 -10.51 -40.99
C GLY A 100 18.43 -11.01 -41.96
N ALA A 101 17.80 -10.04 -42.63
CA ALA A 101 17.15 -10.05 -43.96
C ALA A 101 15.64 -9.76 -44.00
N ALA A 102 15.27 -8.80 -44.87
CA ALA A 102 13.95 -8.20 -45.03
C ALA A 102 13.29 -8.58 -46.38
N LEU A 103 11.95 -8.44 -46.42
CA LEU A 103 11.01 -8.37 -47.56
C LEU A 103 10.43 -9.70 -48.12
N PRO A 104 9.25 -9.72 -48.78
CA PRO A 104 7.92 -9.23 -48.33
C PRO A 104 6.73 -10.19 -48.66
N GLN A 105 5.54 -9.85 -48.16
CA GLN A 105 4.16 -10.16 -48.65
C GLN A 105 3.82 -11.50 -49.35
N GLY A 106 2.85 -12.23 -48.76
CA GLY A 106 1.63 -12.62 -49.48
C GLY A 106 1.27 -14.12 -49.62
N LYS A 107 -0.02 -14.40 -49.39
CA LYS A 107 -0.87 -15.52 -49.86
C LYS A 107 -0.84 -16.89 -49.12
N VAL A 108 -1.91 -17.06 -48.33
CA VAL A 108 -2.76 -18.26 -48.02
C VAL A 108 -2.96 -19.19 -49.27
N PRO A 109 -3.36 -20.50 -49.23
CA PRO A 109 -3.87 -21.41 -48.16
C PRO A 109 -3.29 -22.86 -48.12
N GLY A 110 -3.66 -23.63 -47.08
CA GLY A 110 -4.08 -25.03 -47.31
C GLY A 110 -3.66 -26.08 -46.28
N ALA A 111 -4.68 -26.69 -45.66
CA ALA A 111 -4.73 -28.04 -45.10
C ALA A 111 -3.96 -28.31 -43.78
N ASN A 112 -4.49 -29.01 -42.78
CA ASN A 112 -5.83 -29.51 -42.45
C ASN A 112 -5.69 -30.20 -41.08
N LEU A 113 -6.79 -30.22 -40.30
CA LEU A 113 -7.16 -31.25 -39.32
C LEU A 113 -6.42 -31.30 -37.95
N LEU A 114 -7.07 -30.67 -36.95
CA LEU A 114 -7.64 -31.22 -35.68
C LEU A 114 -7.28 -32.67 -35.23
N PRO A 115 -7.73 -33.14 -34.04
CA PRO A 115 -7.26 -32.86 -32.68
C PRO A 115 -7.13 -34.17 -31.83
N SER A 116 -6.46 -34.21 -30.68
CA SER A 116 -6.81 -35.19 -29.62
C SER A 116 -5.98 -35.03 -28.35
N ALA A 117 -6.69 -34.84 -27.24
CA ALA A 117 -6.26 -35.07 -25.87
C ALA A 117 -6.23 -36.60 -25.55
N PRO A 118 -6.37 -37.04 -24.28
CA PRO A 118 -5.42 -37.10 -23.15
C PRO A 118 -5.18 -38.57 -22.70
N THR A 119 -4.29 -38.88 -21.74
CA THR A 119 -4.52 -39.88 -20.67
C THR A 119 -3.35 -40.07 -19.69
N HIS A 120 -3.73 -40.52 -18.49
CA HIS A 120 -3.02 -40.66 -17.22
C HIS A 120 -2.12 -41.92 -17.09
N VAL A 121 -1.26 -41.96 -16.05
CA VAL A 121 -1.26 -42.93 -14.90
C VAL A 121 0.16 -43.24 -14.37
N LEU A 122 0.35 -42.98 -13.06
CA LEU A 122 1.19 -43.57 -11.99
C LEU A 122 2.43 -44.44 -12.33
N SER A 123 3.55 -44.13 -11.65
CA SER A 123 4.26 -45.13 -10.85
C SER A 123 4.99 -44.50 -9.64
N LEU A 124 4.75 -45.09 -8.47
CA LEU A 124 5.49 -44.92 -7.22
C LEU A 124 6.47 -46.11 -7.15
N GLY A 125 7.76 -45.86 -6.94
CA GLY A 125 8.72 -46.95 -6.74
C GLY A 125 10.16 -46.49 -6.52
N ASN A 126 10.66 -46.75 -5.32
CA ASN A 126 12.06 -46.79 -4.87
C ASN A 126 12.76 -45.48 -4.46
N ARG A 127 12.82 -45.33 -3.12
CA ARG A 127 13.91 -44.68 -2.38
C ARG A 127 15.21 -45.50 -2.51
N VAL A 128 16.36 -44.81 -2.52
CA VAL A 128 17.61 -45.03 -1.73
C VAL A 128 18.66 -44.00 -2.24
N PRO A 129 19.52 -43.43 -1.38
CA PRO A 129 20.06 -42.08 -1.55
C PRO A 129 21.31 -42.03 -2.43
N ALA A 130 21.44 -40.96 -3.22
CA ALA A 130 22.66 -40.66 -3.95
C ALA A 130 23.76 -40.18 -3.00
N LEU A 131 24.86 -40.93 -3.01
CA LEU A 131 26.14 -40.60 -2.39
C LEU A 131 26.65 -39.24 -2.89
N VAL A 132 26.97 -38.35 -1.95
CA VAL A 132 27.69 -37.10 -2.20
C VAL A 132 29.20 -37.40 -2.19
N PRO A 133 30.00 -36.93 -3.17
CA PRO A 133 31.44 -36.95 -3.05
C PRO A 133 31.92 -35.80 -2.15
N HIS A 134 32.61 -36.14 -1.06
CA HIS A 134 33.33 -35.19 -0.22
C HIS A 134 34.52 -34.58 -0.96
N ALA A 135 34.57 -33.26 -1.02
CA ALA A 135 35.80 -32.51 -1.31
C ALA A 135 36.61 -32.35 -0.01
N THR A 136 37.89 -32.67 -0.06
CA THR A 136 38.85 -32.59 1.03
C THR A 136 39.26 -31.15 1.32
N ALA A 137 39.23 -30.74 2.59
CA ALA A 137 39.77 -29.46 3.04
C ALA A 137 41.30 -29.54 3.14
N GLN A 138 42.00 -28.52 2.61
CA GLN A 138 43.44 -28.34 2.68
C GLN A 138 43.87 -27.78 4.05
N ASN A 139 43.75 -28.59 5.10
CA ASN A 139 44.25 -28.25 6.43
C ASN A 139 44.22 -29.53 7.28
N GLY A 140 45.30 -30.30 7.17
CA GLY A 140 45.45 -31.63 7.75
C GLY A 140 45.37 -31.69 9.28
N LEU A 141 44.15 -31.84 9.80
CA LEU A 141 43.85 -32.32 11.15
C LEU A 141 42.70 -33.34 11.07
N PRO A 142 42.79 -34.52 11.72
CA PRO A 142 41.78 -35.57 11.59
C PRO A 142 40.58 -35.38 12.52
N ASP A 143 39.38 -35.67 12.00
CA ASP A 143 38.13 -35.83 12.74
C ASP A 143 38.14 -37.12 13.56
N SER A 144 38.11 -37.03 14.89
CA SER A 144 37.64 -38.08 15.82
C SER A 144 37.60 -37.59 17.26
N ALA A 145 36.42 -37.32 17.80
CA ALA A 145 36.13 -37.49 19.24
C ALA A 145 34.62 -37.53 19.50
N VAL A 146 34.08 -38.75 19.54
CA VAL A 146 32.83 -39.08 20.23
C VAL A 146 33.08 -38.97 21.73
N THR A 147 32.22 -38.29 22.49
CA THR A 147 32.14 -38.54 23.94
C THR A 147 30.70 -38.44 24.45
N ILE A 148 30.37 -39.50 25.17
CA ILE A 148 29.10 -39.94 25.74
C ILE A 148 28.74 -39.09 26.97
N ALA A 149 27.45 -38.80 27.15
CA ALA A 149 26.88 -38.19 28.37
C ALA A 149 27.09 -39.06 29.62
N PRO A 150 26.89 -38.51 30.82
CA PRO A 150 25.84 -39.12 31.63
C PRO A 150 24.92 -38.12 32.34
N ALA A 151 23.70 -38.61 32.58
CA ALA A 151 22.64 -38.02 33.37
C ALA A 151 23.01 -37.89 34.86
N LEU A 152 22.52 -36.83 35.52
CA LEU A 152 22.31 -36.81 36.96
C LEU A 152 21.26 -35.74 37.35
N GLU A 153 20.06 -36.20 37.72
CA GLU A 153 19.22 -35.53 38.74
C GLU A 153 19.90 -35.69 40.12
N PRO A 154 19.60 -34.79 41.08
CA PRO A 154 18.83 -35.28 42.22
C PRO A 154 17.75 -34.31 42.73
N ARG A 155 16.64 -34.90 43.18
CA ARG A 155 15.67 -34.31 44.12
C ARG A 155 16.19 -34.43 45.56
N PHE A 156 16.00 -33.41 46.41
CA PHE A 156 15.23 -33.44 47.67
C PHE A 156 15.49 -32.22 48.62
N GLY A 157 14.38 -31.70 49.19
CA GLY A 157 14.27 -30.96 50.47
C GLY A 157 14.40 -29.42 50.37
N GLY A 158 13.49 -28.55 50.82
CA GLY A 158 12.29 -28.68 51.67
C GLY A 158 12.30 -27.60 52.77
N ALA A 159 11.46 -26.56 52.68
CA ALA A 159 10.87 -25.70 53.74
C ALA A 159 10.07 -24.56 53.06
N ALA A 160 8.72 -24.56 52.99
CA ALA A 160 7.75 -24.13 54.02
C ALA A 160 7.92 -22.63 54.38
N LEU A 161 7.06 -21.70 53.93
CA LEU A 161 5.79 -21.20 54.53
C LEU A 161 5.46 -19.88 53.77
N ALA A 162 4.26 -19.36 53.52
CA ALA A 162 2.88 -19.67 53.91
C ALA A 162 1.93 -18.91 52.94
N VAL A 163 0.77 -19.51 52.69
CA VAL A 163 -0.43 -18.89 52.09
C VAL A 163 -1.30 -18.35 53.22
N PRO A 164 -2.19 -17.38 52.96
CA PRO A 164 -3.52 -17.43 53.54
C PRO A 164 -4.61 -17.46 52.47
N GLU A 165 -5.46 -18.48 52.57
CA GLU A 165 -6.79 -18.53 51.97
C GLU A 165 -7.78 -17.66 52.77
N GLY A 166 -8.80 -17.15 52.09
CA GLY A 166 -9.97 -16.54 52.72
C GLY A 166 -11.16 -16.49 51.77
N HIS A 167 -12.12 -17.39 51.99
CA HIS A 167 -13.43 -17.49 51.33
C HIS A 167 -14.34 -16.26 51.53
N GLY A 168 -15.32 -16.07 50.63
CA GLY A 168 -16.53 -15.30 50.94
C GLY A 168 -17.39 -14.93 49.73
N ALA A 169 -18.49 -15.67 49.53
CA ALA A 169 -19.52 -15.42 48.53
C ALA A 169 -20.35 -14.14 48.80
N GLN A 170 -20.85 -13.48 47.74
CA GLN A 170 -22.28 -13.08 47.59
C GLN A 170 -22.57 -12.31 46.30
N ARG A 171 -23.60 -12.77 45.56
CA ARG A 171 -24.46 -11.96 44.67
C ARG A 171 -25.51 -11.23 45.53
N PRO A 172 -26.02 -10.07 45.09
CA PRO A 172 -27.31 -9.97 44.36
C PRO A 172 -27.23 -8.87 43.26
N SER A 173 -28.21 -8.49 42.44
CA SER A 173 -29.49 -8.96 41.88
C SER A 173 -29.80 -7.96 40.74
N ALA A 174 -30.66 -8.37 39.82
CA ALA A 174 -31.17 -7.57 38.71
C ALA A 174 -31.85 -6.25 39.14
N GLY A 175 -31.77 -5.25 38.27
CA GLY A 175 -32.57 -4.02 38.28
C GLY A 175 -32.54 -3.41 36.88
N GLY A 176 -33.67 -3.47 36.17
CA GLY A 176 -33.81 -2.98 34.82
C GLY A 176 -33.94 -1.46 34.74
N ALA A 177 -33.54 -0.90 33.60
CA ALA A 177 -34.03 0.37 33.12
C ALA A 177 -34.09 0.34 31.58
N SER A 178 -35.31 0.54 31.09
CA SER A 178 -35.64 0.87 29.70
C SER A 178 -35.17 2.28 29.39
N SER A 179 -34.50 2.47 28.25
CA SER A 179 -34.50 3.76 27.54
C SER A 179 -34.23 3.56 26.05
N THR A 180 -35.32 3.58 25.29
CA THR A 180 -35.50 4.30 24.01
C THR A 180 -34.35 4.34 23.01
N SER A 181 -34.61 3.69 21.88
CA SER A 181 -33.89 3.75 20.62
C SER A 181 -33.53 5.19 20.20
N ALA A 182 -32.24 5.46 20.07
CA ALA A 182 -31.73 6.50 19.20
C ALA A 182 -31.02 5.80 18.02
N ASN A 183 -31.31 6.26 16.80
CA ASN A 183 -30.83 5.68 15.54
C ASN A 183 -29.31 5.47 15.54
N ALA A 184 -28.89 4.22 15.71
CA ALA A 184 -27.54 3.78 15.46
C ALA A 184 -27.33 3.60 13.95
N SER A 185 -26.20 4.06 13.44
CA SER A 185 -25.70 3.66 12.12
C SER A 185 -25.60 2.13 12.07
N PRO A 186 -26.03 1.44 11.00
CA PRO A 186 -26.02 -0.02 10.92
C PRO A 186 -24.60 -0.63 10.77
N TYR A 187 -23.54 0.16 10.97
CA TYR A 187 -22.13 -0.22 10.78
C TYR A 187 -21.31 0.07 12.04
N TYR A 188 -20.85 -0.99 12.70
CA TYR A 188 -20.17 -0.93 14.00
C TYR A 188 -18.82 -0.17 14.00
N PHE A 189 -18.20 0.01 12.82
CA PHE A 189 -16.91 0.71 12.68
C PHE A 189 -17.04 2.20 12.40
N LEU A 190 -18.26 2.70 12.15
CA LEU A 190 -18.55 4.12 11.94
C LEU A 190 -19.11 4.79 13.20
N ASP A 191 -19.11 4.10 14.35
CA ASP A 191 -19.66 4.63 15.60
C ASP A 191 -18.56 5.35 16.41
N PRO A 192 -18.62 6.68 16.56
CA PRO A 192 -17.63 7.44 17.33
C PRO A 192 -17.80 7.29 18.85
N HIS A 193 -18.78 6.51 19.34
CA HIS A 193 -19.07 6.35 20.76
C HIS A 193 -18.67 4.98 21.31
N ALA A 194 -17.37 4.69 21.27
CA ALA A 194 -16.74 3.69 22.14
C ALA A 194 -15.72 4.38 23.05
N ASP A 195 -16.16 4.62 24.30
CA ASP A 195 -15.45 5.02 25.51
C ASP A 195 -13.97 5.48 25.42
N THR A 196 -13.77 6.80 25.52
CA THR A 196 -12.56 7.40 26.09
C THR A 196 -12.91 8.06 27.43
N ARG A 197 -12.76 7.33 28.54
CA ARG A 197 -12.67 7.95 29.87
C ARG A 197 -11.21 8.12 30.26
N TYR A 198 -10.60 9.22 29.82
CA TYR A 198 -9.41 9.75 30.47
C TYR A 198 -9.81 10.94 31.33
N SER A 199 -9.65 10.76 32.64
CA SER A 199 -9.71 11.82 33.64
C SER A 199 -8.47 12.68 33.52
N SER A 200 -8.61 13.96 33.16
CA SER A 200 -7.59 14.98 33.40
C SER A 200 -8.21 16.17 34.14
N GLY A 201 -7.60 16.47 35.29
CA GLY A 201 -8.00 17.59 36.14
C GLY A 201 -7.38 18.91 35.69
N ALA A 202 -8.20 19.96 35.82
CA ALA A 202 -7.88 21.34 36.16
C ALA A 202 -6.91 22.17 35.27
N GLY A 203 -7.50 23.20 34.63
CA GLY A 203 -6.99 24.57 34.76
C GLY A 203 -6.67 25.34 33.47
N GLY A 204 -7.54 26.28 33.09
CA GLY A 204 -7.09 27.59 32.60
C GLY A 204 -7.49 28.06 31.19
N ARG A 205 -8.40 29.04 31.18
CA ARG A 205 -8.56 30.20 30.27
C ARG A 205 -9.20 30.01 28.89
N ASP A 206 -10.43 30.49 28.82
CA ASP A 206 -11.19 30.81 27.62
C ASP A 206 -10.46 31.81 26.71
N ILE A 207 -10.34 31.47 25.43
CA ILE A 207 -10.08 32.42 24.35
C ILE A 207 -11.29 32.38 23.42
N VAL A 208 -12.06 33.47 23.43
CA VAL A 208 -13.18 33.71 22.52
C VAL A 208 -12.62 34.26 21.20
N VAL A 209 -12.83 33.56 20.10
CA VAL A 209 -12.62 34.09 18.74
C VAL A 209 -13.97 34.15 18.04
N GLN A 210 -14.40 35.35 17.67
CA GLN A 210 -15.61 35.58 16.89
C GLN A 210 -15.45 35.05 15.45
N LEU A 211 -16.37 34.20 15.04
CA LEU A 211 -16.55 33.76 13.65
C LEU A 211 -17.64 34.62 13.02
N SER A 212 -17.26 35.42 12.02
CA SER A 212 -18.17 35.96 11.02
C SER A 212 -17.55 35.69 9.65
N ASP A 213 -18.11 34.74 8.91
CA ASP A 213 -18.73 35.05 7.63
C ASP A 213 -19.41 33.81 7.04
N SER A 214 -20.67 34.02 6.69
CA SER A 214 -21.62 33.07 6.14
C SER A 214 -21.26 32.69 4.70
N VAL A 215 -21.10 31.39 4.44
CA VAL A 215 -21.18 30.82 3.08
C VAL A 215 -22.19 29.67 3.11
N THR A 216 -23.22 29.81 2.30
CA THR A 216 -24.31 28.85 2.07
C THR A 216 -23.80 27.55 1.44
N ALA A 217 -24.21 26.41 1.99
CA ALA A 217 -23.91 25.08 1.49
C ALA A 217 -24.72 24.72 0.22
N GLN A 218 -24.08 23.97 -0.69
CA GLN A 218 -24.76 23.18 -1.71
C GLN A 218 -24.43 21.70 -1.51
N SER A 219 -25.40 20.85 -1.86
CA SER A 219 -25.31 19.39 -1.86
C SER A 219 -24.07 18.93 -2.61
N PHE A 220 -23.42 17.88 -2.09
CA PHE A 220 -22.40 17.10 -2.79
C PHE A 220 -22.83 16.93 -4.24
N GLY A 221 -21.89 17.05 -5.20
CA GLY A 221 -22.12 16.83 -6.63
C GLY A 221 -22.53 15.40 -7.01
N LEU A 222 -23.29 14.73 -6.15
CA LEU A 222 -24.03 13.50 -6.35
C LEU A 222 -25.50 13.90 -6.59
N PRO A 223 -26.18 13.37 -7.62
CA PRO A 223 -27.59 13.67 -7.85
C PRO A 223 -28.43 13.23 -6.65
N GLY A 224 -29.26 14.13 -6.12
CA GLY A 224 -30.18 13.79 -5.02
C GLY A 224 -31.29 12.83 -5.48
N GLU A 225 -32.02 12.18 -4.55
CA GLU A 225 -33.07 11.20 -4.90
C GLU A 225 -34.12 11.73 -5.91
N ASN A 226 -34.45 13.01 -5.84
CA ASN A 226 -35.39 13.64 -6.77
C ASN A 226 -34.77 13.89 -8.16
N GLU A 227 -33.48 14.24 -8.22
CA GLU A 227 -32.73 14.33 -9.47
C GLU A 227 -32.51 12.96 -10.08
N LEU A 228 -32.26 11.93 -9.26
CA LEU A 228 -32.18 10.53 -9.65
C LEU A 228 -33.50 10.05 -10.27
N ARG A 229 -34.65 10.38 -9.65
CA ARG A 229 -35.99 10.11 -10.21
C ARG A 229 -36.24 10.90 -11.50
N SER A 230 -35.79 12.15 -11.58
CA SER A 230 -35.92 12.96 -12.80
C SER A 230 -35.08 12.39 -13.95
N LEU A 231 -33.84 11.97 -13.68
CA LEU A 231 -32.91 11.36 -14.64
C LEU A 231 -33.40 10.00 -15.12
N LEU A 232 -34.07 9.24 -14.25
CA LEU A 232 -34.75 7.99 -14.58
C LEU A 232 -36.08 8.19 -15.34
N SER A 233 -36.70 9.39 -15.23
CA SER A 233 -37.97 9.72 -15.89
C SER A 233 -37.81 10.31 -17.30
N VAL A 234 -36.60 10.76 -17.67
CA VAL A 234 -36.34 11.21 -19.04
C VAL A 234 -36.12 9.98 -19.91
N GLN A 235 -37.18 9.57 -20.63
CA GLN A 235 -37.07 8.70 -21.80
C GLN A 235 -36.11 9.34 -22.81
N ARG A 236 -34.82 8.98 -22.72
CA ARG A 236 -33.86 9.21 -23.79
C ARG A 236 -33.96 8.04 -24.76
N PHE A 237 -34.45 8.37 -25.94
CA PHE A 237 -34.43 7.65 -27.23
C PHE A 237 -35.73 6.93 -27.66
N PRO A 238 -36.07 7.03 -28.97
CA PRO A 238 -37.44 6.98 -29.45
C PRO A 238 -37.89 5.56 -29.78
N HIS A 239 -39.09 5.20 -29.31
CA HIS A 239 -39.87 4.13 -29.90
C HIS A 239 -41.17 4.70 -30.47
N ASP A 240 -41.37 4.44 -31.77
CA ASP A 240 -42.61 4.63 -32.49
C ASP A 240 -43.78 3.93 -31.79
N ALA A 241 -44.82 4.69 -31.42
CA ALA A 241 -46.19 4.18 -31.32
C ALA A 241 -47.21 5.32 -31.18
N GLY A 242 -47.98 5.54 -32.25
CA GLY A 242 -49.45 5.65 -32.23
C GLY A 242 -50.10 6.79 -31.44
N SER A 243 -50.67 7.74 -32.19
CA SER A 243 -51.64 8.75 -31.76
C SER A 243 -52.83 8.18 -30.96
N TYR A 244 -53.09 8.74 -29.78
CA TYR A 244 -54.40 8.67 -29.11
C TYR A 244 -54.68 10.00 -28.40
N GLU A 245 -55.67 10.74 -28.88
CA GLU A 245 -56.24 11.90 -28.17
C GLU A 245 -57.28 11.43 -27.14
N PRO A 246 -57.37 12.04 -25.94
CA PRO A 246 -58.53 11.89 -25.09
C PRO A 246 -59.50 13.08 -25.24
N VAL A 247 -60.72 12.72 -25.61
CA VAL A 247 -61.92 13.56 -25.69
C VAL A 247 -62.32 14.09 -24.31
N ALA A 248 -62.71 15.37 -24.27
CA ALA A 248 -63.30 16.03 -23.11
C ALA A 248 -64.75 15.60 -22.87
N VAL A 249 -65.11 15.28 -21.62
CA VAL A 249 -66.49 15.35 -21.12
C VAL A 249 -66.51 15.94 -19.72
N ASN A 250 -67.44 16.87 -19.54
CA ASN A 250 -67.66 17.76 -18.40
C ASN A 250 -68.78 17.22 -17.48
N SER A 251 -68.97 17.88 -16.33
CA SER A 251 -70.00 17.74 -15.27
C SER A 251 -69.59 16.91 -14.03
N GLY A 252 -69.74 17.36 -12.78
CA GLY A 252 -70.20 18.64 -12.23
C GLY A 252 -70.43 18.53 -10.71
N GLY A 253 -70.07 19.59 -9.95
CA GLY A 253 -70.79 20.05 -8.75
C GLY A 253 -70.32 19.63 -7.35
N SER A 254 -69.79 20.60 -6.58
CA SER A 254 -69.98 20.86 -5.12
C SER A 254 -68.70 21.43 -4.48
N ARG A 255 -68.31 22.70 -4.70
CA ARG A 255 -68.60 23.92 -3.90
C ARG A 255 -68.52 23.78 -2.36
N TYR A 256 -67.41 24.22 -1.78
CA TYR A 256 -67.41 25.04 -0.55
C TYR A 256 -66.34 26.14 -0.68
N PHE A 257 -66.75 27.37 -0.39
CA PHE A 257 -66.05 28.63 -0.61
C PHE A 257 -65.09 28.98 0.54
N VAL A 258 -64.03 29.71 0.19
CA VAL A 258 -63.19 30.54 1.07
C VAL A 258 -63.85 31.92 1.19
N GLU A 259 -63.86 32.51 2.38
CA GLU A 259 -63.95 33.97 2.54
C GLU A 259 -63.10 34.44 3.72
N GLU A 260 -62.51 35.62 3.52
CA GLU A 260 -61.40 36.26 4.23
C GLU A 260 -61.77 36.83 5.61
N ALA A 261 -60.76 36.97 6.49
CA ALA A 261 -60.77 37.98 7.55
C ALA A 261 -59.36 38.49 7.87
N HIS A 262 -59.14 39.80 7.66
CA HIS A 262 -58.06 40.64 8.19
C HIS A 262 -58.70 41.72 9.11
N PRO A 263 -57.96 42.57 9.86
CA PRO A 263 -57.02 42.32 10.97
C PRO A 263 -57.29 43.22 12.22
N SER A 264 -56.87 42.86 13.45
CA SER A 264 -56.54 43.85 14.51
C SER A 264 -55.78 43.29 15.74
N THR A 265 -54.51 43.75 15.89
CA THR A 265 -53.80 44.23 17.11
C THR A 265 -53.44 43.32 18.33
N GLY A 266 -52.25 42.67 18.24
CA GLY A 266 -51.11 42.67 19.23
C GLY A 266 -51.11 41.80 20.52
N PRO A 267 -49.95 41.48 21.16
CA PRO A 267 -48.57 41.32 20.65
C PRO A 267 -47.94 39.91 20.90
N ALA A 268 -47.04 39.55 19.96
CA ALA A 268 -45.86 38.66 20.07
C ALA A 268 -45.92 37.37 20.91
N ARG A 269 -46.18 36.24 20.24
CA ARG A 269 -45.57 34.94 20.58
C ARG A 269 -44.74 34.47 19.39
N THR A 270 -43.45 34.33 19.63
CA THR A 270 -42.41 33.93 18.69
C THR A 270 -42.75 32.63 17.99
N ALA A 271 -42.68 32.65 16.66
CA ALA A 271 -42.92 31.53 15.78
C ALA A 271 -41.99 30.34 16.11
N HIS A 272 -42.58 29.15 16.12
CA HIS A 272 -41.85 27.89 16.07
C HIS A 272 -41.03 27.84 14.79
N GLY A 273 -39.73 28.10 14.93
CA GLY A 273 -38.76 27.86 13.88
C GLY A 273 -38.75 26.38 13.52
N VAL A 274 -38.76 26.10 12.22
CA VAL A 274 -38.41 24.79 11.65
C VAL A 274 -37.17 24.27 12.37
N PRO A 275 -37.14 23.02 12.88
CA PRO A 275 -35.95 22.48 13.50
C PRO A 275 -34.81 22.56 12.49
N ASN A 276 -33.85 23.43 12.76
CA ASN A 276 -32.63 23.54 12.00
C ASN A 276 -31.90 22.20 12.23
N ALA A 277 -31.97 21.30 11.24
CA ALA A 277 -31.19 20.08 11.26
C ALA A 277 -29.74 20.51 11.49
N ALA A 278 -29.13 20.04 12.58
CA ALA A 278 -27.76 20.38 12.92
C ALA A 278 -26.89 20.17 11.67
N ALA A 279 -26.28 21.25 11.18
CA ALA A 279 -25.34 21.20 10.08
C ALA A 279 -24.31 20.12 10.41
N SER A 280 -24.09 19.17 9.50
CA SER A 280 -23.13 18.10 9.71
C SER A 280 -21.78 18.71 10.07
N ALA A 281 -21.17 18.26 11.17
CA ALA A 281 -19.89 18.77 11.68
C ALA A 281 -18.67 18.45 10.77
N HIS A 282 -18.92 18.04 9.52
CA HIS A 282 -17.91 17.62 8.57
C HIS A 282 -18.03 18.46 7.30
N PRO A 283 -16.95 19.18 6.91
CA PRO A 283 -16.95 19.90 5.64
C PRO A 283 -17.20 18.94 4.47
N PRO A 284 -17.81 19.41 3.38
CA PRO A 284 -18.04 18.59 2.19
C PRO A 284 -16.71 18.05 1.64
N PHE A 285 -16.70 16.76 1.27
CA PHE A 285 -15.54 16.08 0.70
C PHE A 285 -15.34 16.53 -0.75
N ASP A 286 -14.47 17.53 -0.97
CA ASP A 286 -14.11 17.99 -2.31
C ASP A 286 -13.04 17.08 -2.92
N VAL A 287 -13.49 16.07 -3.67
CA VAL A 287 -12.59 15.15 -4.39
C VAL A 287 -11.69 15.88 -5.39
N ASN A 288 -12.15 16.97 -6.01
CA ASN A 288 -11.34 17.70 -6.98
C ASN A 288 -10.21 18.46 -6.31
N ALA A 289 -10.42 18.96 -5.09
CA ALA A 289 -9.34 19.49 -4.26
C ALA A 289 -8.32 18.43 -3.90
N ILE A 290 -8.77 17.27 -3.44
CA ILE A 290 -7.90 16.14 -3.14
C ILE A 290 -7.08 15.73 -4.37
N ARG A 291 -7.71 15.58 -5.53
CA ARG A 291 -7.03 15.15 -6.78
C ARG A 291 -5.88 16.06 -7.17
N ARG A 292 -5.96 17.37 -6.89
CA ARG A 292 -4.87 18.32 -7.14
C ARG A 292 -3.62 18.03 -6.31
N ASP A 293 -3.76 17.35 -5.17
CA ASP A 293 -2.61 16.93 -4.37
C ASP A 293 -1.86 15.76 -5.01
N PHE A 294 -2.42 15.05 -5.99
CA PHE A 294 -1.81 13.90 -6.65
C PHE A 294 -1.38 14.26 -8.07
N PRO A 295 -0.14 14.73 -8.27
CA PRO A 295 0.30 15.29 -9.57
C PRO A 295 0.14 14.31 -10.73
N ILE A 296 0.40 13.01 -10.50
CA ILE A 296 0.32 11.96 -11.52
C ILE A 296 -1.08 11.79 -12.10
N LEU A 297 -2.15 12.16 -11.38
CA LEU A 297 -3.53 12.04 -11.90
C LEU A 297 -3.81 13.03 -13.04
N SER A 298 -2.97 14.05 -13.22
CA SER A 298 -3.06 14.99 -14.34
C SER A 298 -2.45 14.46 -15.64
N GLU A 299 -1.70 13.36 -15.58
CA GLU A 299 -1.04 12.76 -16.73
C GLU A 299 -2.01 12.21 -17.78
N ARG A 300 -1.53 12.13 -19.01
CA ARG A 300 -2.25 11.48 -20.12
C ARG A 300 -1.60 10.16 -20.49
N VAL A 301 -2.40 9.11 -20.59
CA VAL A 301 -1.99 7.78 -21.03
C VAL A 301 -2.78 7.42 -22.28
N ASN A 302 -2.08 6.97 -23.33
CA ASN A 302 -2.70 6.66 -24.63
C ASN A 302 -3.50 7.84 -25.23
N GLY A 303 -3.07 9.07 -24.97
CA GLY A 303 -3.76 10.30 -25.40
C GLY A 303 -5.02 10.65 -24.59
N ARG A 304 -5.41 9.82 -23.62
CA ARG A 304 -6.58 9.99 -22.75
C ARG A 304 -6.16 10.47 -21.36
N GLN A 305 -7.08 11.03 -20.60
CA GLN A 305 -6.83 11.36 -19.18
C GLN A 305 -6.63 10.07 -18.39
N LEU A 306 -5.62 10.00 -17.52
CA LEU A 306 -5.40 8.84 -16.66
C LEU A 306 -6.60 8.64 -15.72
N VAL A 307 -7.15 7.42 -15.73
CA VAL A 307 -8.08 6.92 -14.71
C VAL A 307 -7.41 5.77 -13.99
N TRP A 308 -7.01 5.99 -12.74
CA TRP A 308 -6.28 4.99 -11.95
C TRP A 308 -7.20 4.20 -11.02
N PHE A 309 -7.42 2.92 -11.37
CA PHE A 309 -8.19 1.95 -10.59
C PHE A 309 -7.35 0.73 -10.16
N ASP A 310 -6.03 0.84 -10.02
CA ASP A 310 -5.17 -0.23 -9.47
C ASP A 310 -4.60 0.10 -8.08
N ASN A 311 -5.42 0.80 -7.28
CA ASN A 311 -5.10 1.24 -5.91
C ASN A 311 -4.78 0.09 -4.94
N ALA A 312 -5.46 -1.05 -5.08
CA ALA A 312 -5.21 -2.22 -4.23
C ALA A 312 -3.85 -2.89 -4.52
N ALA A 313 -3.20 -2.58 -5.64
CA ALA A 313 -1.80 -2.94 -5.87
C ALA A 313 -0.86 -1.87 -5.30
N THR A 314 -1.05 -0.61 -5.68
CA THR A 314 -0.31 0.53 -5.12
C THR A 314 -1.11 1.81 -5.35
N THR A 315 -1.11 2.71 -4.37
CA THR A 315 -1.78 4.00 -4.51
C THR A 315 -0.85 5.04 -5.14
N HIS A 316 -1.38 6.19 -5.55
CA HIS A 316 -0.53 7.33 -5.90
C HIS A 316 -0.12 8.13 -4.66
N LYS A 317 0.83 9.05 -4.85
CA LYS A 317 1.54 9.73 -3.77
C LYS A 317 1.13 11.20 -3.80
N PRO A 318 0.64 11.77 -2.69
CA PRO A 318 0.34 13.19 -2.66
C PRO A 318 1.64 13.99 -2.69
N GLN A 319 1.59 15.23 -3.19
CA GLN A 319 2.74 16.11 -3.36
C GLN A 319 3.52 16.27 -2.05
N SER A 320 2.82 16.36 -0.92
CA SER A 320 3.45 16.44 0.41
C SER A 320 4.39 15.28 0.76
N VAL A 321 4.15 14.07 0.24
CA VAL A 321 5.05 12.91 0.43
C VAL A 321 6.27 13.04 -0.46
N ILE A 322 6.07 13.45 -1.72
CA ILE A 322 7.14 13.67 -2.69
C ILE A 322 8.09 14.76 -2.17
N ASP A 323 7.54 15.89 -1.73
CA ASP A 323 8.29 17.01 -1.18
C ASP A 323 9.04 16.61 0.09
N ARG A 324 8.42 15.79 0.96
CA ARG A 324 9.08 15.34 2.19
C ARG A 324 10.31 14.48 1.91
N LEU A 325 10.22 13.57 0.92
CA LEU A 325 11.35 12.75 0.47
C LEU A 325 12.45 13.61 -0.13
N ALA A 326 12.09 14.54 -1.03
CA ALA A 326 13.04 15.46 -1.65
C ALA A 326 13.77 16.31 -0.59
N TYR A 327 13.02 16.83 0.39
CA TYR A 327 13.58 17.59 1.50
C TYR A 327 14.55 16.78 2.36
N PHE A 328 14.19 15.53 2.70
CA PHE A 328 15.07 14.64 3.47
C PHE A 328 16.43 14.52 2.79
N TYR A 329 16.44 14.19 1.49
CA TYR A 329 17.68 14.00 0.75
C TYR A 329 18.47 15.30 0.56
N ALA A 330 17.78 16.44 0.40
CA ALA A 330 18.43 17.73 0.21
C ALA A 330 19.02 18.34 1.50
N HIS A 331 18.44 18.03 2.68
CA HIS A 331 18.73 18.81 3.90
C HIS A 331 18.97 17.99 5.18
N GLU A 332 18.59 16.72 5.22
CA GLU A 332 18.63 15.90 6.45
C GLU A 332 19.44 14.60 6.30
N ASN A 333 19.77 14.19 5.07
CA ASN A 333 20.35 12.89 4.77
C ASN A 333 21.58 12.55 5.63
N SER A 334 21.43 11.50 6.44
CA SER A 334 22.51 10.90 7.20
C SER A 334 22.12 9.53 7.73
N ASN A 335 23.08 8.79 8.28
CA ASN A 335 22.80 7.57 9.02
C ASN A 335 22.31 7.90 10.44
N ILE A 336 21.53 6.99 11.03
CA ILE A 336 20.83 7.20 12.31
C ILE A 336 21.53 6.51 13.49
N HIS A 337 21.18 6.91 14.72
CA HIS A 337 21.54 6.30 16.01
C HIS A 337 23.03 6.22 16.39
N ARG A 338 23.99 6.46 15.48
CA ARG A 338 25.41 6.10 15.69
C ARG A 338 26.38 7.27 15.67
N ALA A 339 25.94 8.49 15.36
CA ALA A 339 26.84 9.63 15.21
C ALA A 339 26.38 10.87 15.98
N ALA A 340 27.33 11.57 16.60
CA ALA A 340 27.08 12.74 17.44
C ALA A 340 26.98 14.06 16.65
N HIS A 341 26.97 14.03 15.31
CA HIS A 341 26.91 15.23 14.48
C HIS A 341 25.45 15.61 14.16
N ALA A 342 25.22 16.90 13.90
CA ALA A 342 23.88 17.47 13.75
C ALA A 342 23.00 16.77 12.70
N LEU A 343 23.54 16.36 11.56
CA LEU A 343 22.77 15.66 10.52
C LEU A 343 22.27 14.28 10.96
N ALA A 344 23.05 13.54 11.75
CA ALA A 344 22.61 12.24 12.27
C ALA A 344 21.52 12.42 13.32
N GLY A 345 21.61 13.48 14.15
CA GLY A 345 20.52 13.88 15.05
C GLY A 345 19.23 14.14 14.29
N ARG A 346 19.25 15.02 13.29
CA ARG A 346 18.07 15.35 12.46
C ARG A 346 17.47 14.13 11.77
N ALA A 347 18.31 13.29 11.16
CA ALA A 347 17.85 12.07 10.49
C ALA A 347 17.21 11.09 11.48
N THR A 348 17.80 10.95 12.68
CA THR A 348 17.27 10.09 13.75
C THR A 348 15.92 10.62 14.25
N ASP A 349 15.82 11.92 14.52
CA ASP A 349 14.59 12.56 14.97
C ASP A 349 13.47 12.39 13.92
N ALA A 350 13.78 12.55 12.63
CA ALA A 350 12.82 12.36 11.56
C ALA A 350 12.32 10.91 11.46
N TYR A 351 13.23 9.94 11.58
CA TYR A 351 12.92 8.51 11.54
C TYR A 351 12.05 8.08 12.73
N GLU A 352 12.42 8.47 13.95
CA GLU A 352 11.65 8.14 15.16
C GLU A 352 10.32 8.90 15.25
N ALA A 353 10.26 10.12 14.70
CA ALA A 353 8.99 10.84 14.54
C ALA A 353 8.04 10.09 13.59
N ALA A 354 8.55 9.49 12.52
CA ALA A 354 7.75 8.65 11.63
C ALA A 354 7.23 7.40 12.35
N ARG A 355 8.08 6.73 13.16
CA ARG A 355 7.66 5.60 14.01
C ARG A 355 6.52 5.99 14.96
N SER A 356 6.65 7.15 15.61
CA SER A 356 5.63 7.69 16.50
C SER A 356 4.32 8.02 15.77
N LYS A 357 4.38 8.46 14.51
CA LYS A 357 3.19 8.68 13.67
C LYS A 357 2.49 7.36 13.35
N VAL A 358 3.24 6.34 12.97
CA VAL A 358 2.72 4.98 12.76
C VAL A 358 2.03 4.47 14.03
N GLN A 359 2.68 4.58 15.18
CA GLN A 359 2.13 4.18 16.48
C GLN A 359 0.76 4.80 16.74
N ARG A 360 0.64 6.13 16.61
CA ARG A 360 -0.65 6.81 16.80
C ARG A 360 -1.68 6.43 15.75
N PHE A 361 -1.26 6.25 14.50
CA PHE A 361 -2.16 5.98 13.38
C PHE A 361 -2.91 4.65 13.52
N ILE A 362 -2.22 3.62 14.02
CA ILE A 362 -2.82 2.29 14.23
C ILE A 362 -3.28 2.05 15.68
N GLY A 363 -3.16 3.05 16.55
CA GLY A 363 -3.52 2.93 17.96
C GLY A 363 -2.65 1.96 18.76
N ALA A 364 -1.34 1.86 18.48
CA ALA A 364 -0.42 1.06 19.29
C ALA A 364 -0.06 1.76 20.61
N ALA A 365 0.34 1.00 21.65
CA ALA A 365 0.60 1.55 22.97
C ALA A 365 1.96 2.28 23.04
N SER A 366 2.97 1.77 22.34
CA SER A 366 4.32 2.35 22.32
C SER A 366 4.92 2.36 20.91
N PRO A 367 5.74 3.37 20.54
CA PRO A 367 6.53 3.31 19.31
C PRO A 367 7.50 2.11 19.30
N ASP A 368 7.88 1.58 20.46
CA ASP A 368 8.77 0.43 20.55
C ASP A 368 8.13 -0.90 20.08
N GLU A 369 6.82 -0.88 19.85
CA GLU A 369 6.07 -2.00 19.29
C GLU A 369 6.05 -1.98 17.76
N ILE A 370 6.63 -0.93 17.15
CA ILE A 370 6.63 -0.69 15.71
C ILE A 370 8.02 -1.02 15.15
N VAL A 371 8.09 -1.99 14.24
CA VAL A 371 9.30 -2.36 13.50
C VAL A 371 9.10 -2.01 12.03
N PHE A 372 10.06 -1.30 11.45
CA PHE A 372 10.10 -0.99 10.03
C PHE A 372 10.71 -2.15 9.23
N VAL A 373 10.05 -2.48 8.13
CA VAL A 373 10.45 -3.50 7.16
C VAL A 373 10.19 -2.98 5.74
N ARG A 374 10.49 -3.75 4.68
CA ARG A 374 10.25 -3.32 3.29
C ARG A 374 8.77 -3.35 2.88
N GLY A 375 7.93 -4.09 3.62
CA GLY A 375 6.52 -4.26 3.30
C GLY A 375 5.88 -5.41 4.08
N THR A 376 4.57 -5.56 3.92
CA THR A 376 3.75 -6.63 4.55
C THR A 376 4.32 -8.03 4.31
N THR A 377 4.82 -8.32 3.11
CA THR A 377 5.42 -9.63 2.81
C THR A 377 6.64 -9.92 3.68
N GLU A 378 7.49 -8.92 3.88
CA GLU A 378 8.65 -9.05 4.76
C GLU A 378 8.22 -9.14 6.23
N ALA A 379 7.22 -8.36 6.61
CA ALA A 379 6.61 -8.36 7.93
C ALA A 379 6.16 -9.76 8.36
N ILE A 380 5.39 -10.45 7.52
CA ILE A 380 4.89 -11.80 7.79
C ILE A 380 6.05 -12.82 7.79
N ASN A 381 7.03 -12.64 6.90
CA ASN A 381 8.22 -13.51 6.89
C ASN A 381 9.05 -13.38 8.18
N LEU A 382 9.23 -12.16 8.71
CA LEU A 382 9.88 -11.92 9.99
C LEU A 382 9.16 -12.71 11.08
N ILE A 383 7.85 -12.56 11.19
CA ILE A 383 7.06 -13.22 12.24
C ILE A 383 7.14 -14.74 12.08
N ALA A 384 6.94 -15.28 10.88
CA ALA A 384 7.00 -16.72 10.63
C ALA A 384 8.40 -17.31 10.91
N LYS A 385 9.48 -16.60 10.56
CA LYS A 385 10.87 -17.09 10.68
C LYS A 385 11.53 -16.81 12.03
N SER A 386 10.98 -15.90 12.83
CA SER A 386 11.44 -15.62 14.19
C SER A 386 10.49 -16.27 15.20
N TRP A 387 9.31 -15.69 15.40
CA TRP A 387 8.32 -16.21 16.33
C TRP A 387 7.85 -17.61 15.95
N GLY A 388 7.53 -17.84 14.68
CA GLY A 388 6.99 -19.13 14.21
C GLY A 388 7.96 -20.29 14.42
N VAL A 389 9.24 -20.13 14.06
CA VAL A 389 10.28 -21.15 14.25
C VAL A 389 10.48 -21.52 15.73
N GLN A 390 10.33 -20.56 16.64
CA GLN A 390 10.47 -20.80 18.07
C GLN A 390 9.24 -21.49 18.69
N ASN A 391 8.03 -21.26 18.15
CA ASN A 391 6.77 -21.57 18.84
C ASN A 391 5.88 -22.62 18.14
N VAL A 392 6.21 -23.01 16.90
CA VAL A 392 5.41 -23.95 16.11
C VAL A 392 6.23 -25.21 15.83
N GLY A 393 5.71 -26.37 16.24
CA GLY A 393 6.35 -27.68 16.08
C GLY A 393 5.50 -28.70 15.35
N GLU A 394 5.96 -29.95 15.35
CA GLU A 394 5.30 -31.06 14.68
C GLU A 394 3.88 -31.28 15.21
N GLY A 395 2.91 -31.35 14.29
CA GLY A 395 1.50 -31.56 14.61
C GLY A 395 0.75 -30.33 15.14
N ASP A 396 1.43 -29.20 15.31
CA ASP A 396 0.76 -27.93 15.62
C ASP A 396 -0.01 -27.41 14.41
N GLU A 397 -0.95 -26.51 14.64
CA GLU A 397 -1.83 -25.97 13.61
C GLU A 397 -1.65 -24.46 13.45
N ILE A 398 -1.53 -24.06 12.18
CA ILE A 398 -1.55 -22.66 11.74
C ILE A 398 -2.86 -22.48 10.98
N ILE A 399 -3.69 -21.53 11.41
CA ILE A 399 -4.97 -21.22 10.74
C ILE A 399 -4.79 -19.97 9.88
N VAL A 400 -5.20 -20.05 8.62
CA VAL A 400 -5.34 -18.92 7.68
C VAL A 400 -6.76 -18.88 7.12
N SER A 401 -7.14 -17.85 6.37
CA SER A 401 -8.43 -17.84 5.65
C SER A 401 -8.31 -18.15 4.15
N HIS A 402 -9.43 -18.41 3.47
CA HIS A 402 -9.40 -18.46 2.00
C HIS A 402 -9.05 -17.10 1.39
N LEU A 403 -9.32 -15.99 2.08
CA LEU A 403 -9.17 -14.62 1.57
C LEU A 403 -7.73 -14.11 1.54
N GLU A 404 -6.78 -14.91 2.02
CA GLU A 404 -5.41 -14.47 2.18
C GLU A 404 -4.73 -14.14 0.84
N HIS A 405 -3.97 -13.05 0.88
CA HIS A 405 -2.94 -12.78 -0.12
C HIS A 405 -1.81 -13.81 0.01
N HIS A 406 -1.12 -14.15 -1.07
CA HIS A 406 -0.01 -15.13 -1.08
C HIS A 406 1.07 -14.83 -0.03
N ALA A 407 1.30 -13.54 0.27
CA ALA A 407 2.21 -13.10 1.34
C ALA A 407 1.82 -13.62 2.73
N ASN A 408 0.52 -13.86 2.97
CA ASN A 408 -0.02 -14.44 4.20
C ASN A 408 -0.38 -15.93 4.05
N ILE A 409 0.20 -16.62 3.07
CA ILE A 409 0.04 -18.08 2.87
C ILE A 409 1.41 -18.75 2.83
N VAL A 410 2.26 -18.29 1.91
CA VAL A 410 3.53 -18.97 1.57
C VAL A 410 4.49 -19.06 2.78
N PRO A 411 4.67 -18.02 3.62
CA PRO A 411 5.54 -18.12 4.79
C PRO A 411 5.08 -19.21 5.77
N TRP A 412 3.77 -19.35 5.97
CA TRP A 412 3.19 -20.37 6.84
C TRP A 412 3.31 -21.77 6.25
N GLN A 413 3.15 -21.92 4.94
CA GLN A 413 3.41 -23.19 4.25
C GLN A 413 4.88 -23.61 4.38
N GLN A 414 5.82 -22.67 4.25
CA GLN A 414 7.24 -22.95 4.44
C GLN A 414 7.54 -23.37 5.87
N LEU A 415 7.00 -22.67 6.87
CA LEU A 415 7.15 -23.04 8.27
C LEU A 415 6.55 -24.41 8.57
N ALA A 416 5.33 -24.68 8.08
CA ALA A 416 4.67 -25.98 8.23
C ALA A 416 5.48 -27.12 7.61
N ALA A 417 6.03 -26.91 6.42
CA ALA A 417 6.90 -27.90 5.76
C ALA A 417 8.21 -28.15 6.53
N GLN A 418 8.75 -27.14 7.21
CA GLN A 418 9.98 -27.26 8.00
C GLN A 418 9.75 -27.93 9.36
N THR A 419 8.62 -27.66 10.01
CA THR A 419 8.33 -28.05 11.39
C THR A 419 7.44 -29.29 11.51
N GLY A 420 6.74 -29.67 10.45
CA GLY A 420 5.70 -30.71 10.49
C GLY A 420 4.36 -30.21 11.02
N ALA A 421 4.16 -28.89 11.15
CA ALA A 421 2.87 -28.30 11.47
C ALA A 421 1.88 -28.44 10.30
N LYS A 422 0.60 -28.22 10.58
CA LYS A 422 -0.50 -28.33 9.61
C LYS A 422 -1.12 -26.96 9.35
N LEU A 423 -1.32 -26.64 8.09
CA LEU A 423 -2.10 -25.47 7.69
C LEU A 423 -3.59 -25.82 7.64
N ARG A 424 -4.41 -25.06 8.34
CA ARG A 424 -5.88 -25.15 8.34
C ARG A 424 -6.46 -23.87 7.76
N VAL A 425 -7.58 -23.95 7.04
CA VAL A 425 -8.11 -22.82 6.25
C VAL A 425 -9.56 -22.52 6.60
N ILE A 426 -9.84 -21.28 6.99
CA ILE A 426 -11.20 -20.78 7.25
C ILE A 426 -11.95 -20.66 5.92
N PRO A 427 -13.09 -21.36 5.74
CA PRO A 427 -13.90 -21.26 4.53
C PRO A 427 -14.66 -19.94 4.46
N VAL A 428 -15.11 -19.61 3.25
CA VAL A 428 -15.98 -18.46 2.96
C VAL A 428 -17.27 -18.93 2.30
N ASP A 429 -18.33 -18.11 2.40
CA ASP A 429 -19.58 -18.30 1.69
C ASP A 429 -19.53 -17.75 0.24
N ASP A 430 -20.63 -17.90 -0.50
CA ASP A 430 -20.74 -17.47 -1.90
C ASP A 430 -20.72 -15.94 -2.08
N SER A 431 -20.93 -15.16 -1.01
CA SER A 431 -20.70 -13.71 -1.04
C SER A 431 -19.22 -13.36 -0.87
N GLY A 432 -18.41 -14.28 -0.35
CA GLY A 432 -17.01 -14.08 -0.03
C GLY A 432 -16.77 -13.66 1.42
N GLN A 433 -17.76 -13.84 2.31
CA GLN A 433 -17.63 -13.60 3.74
C GLN A 433 -17.09 -14.84 4.45
N VAL A 434 -16.26 -14.64 5.48
CA VAL A 434 -15.74 -15.76 6.30
C VAL A 434 -16.85 -16.44 7.10
N LEU A 435 -16.80 -17.77 7.18
CA LEU A 435 -17.74 -18.58 7.97
C LEU A 435 -17.22 -18.76 9.40
N LEU A 436 -17.68 -17.91 10.32
CA LEU A 436 -17.23 -17.91 11.73
C LEU A 436 -17.54 -19.21 12.48
N ASP A 437 -18.67 -19.85 12.18
CA ASP A 437 -19.01 -21.14 12.79
C ASP A 437 -18.05 -22.26 12.37
N GLU A 438 -17.57 -22.22 11.13
CA GLU A 438 -16.55 -23.17 10.66
C GLU A 438 -15.19 -22.85 11.25
N TYR A 439 -14.83 -21.56 11.35
CA TYR A 439 -13.61 -21.14 12.05
C TYR A 439 -13.58 -21.64 13.49
N ARG A 440 -14.68 -21.52 14.24
CA ARG A 440 -14.78 -22.01 15.62
C ARG A 440 -14.46 -23.50 15.74
N LYS A 441 -14.84 -24.31 14.75
CA LYS A 441 -14.56 -25.76 14.73
C LYS A 441 -13.10 -26.09 14.40
N LEU A 442 -12.36 -25.17 13.79
CA LEU A 442 -10.94 -25.34 13.50
C LEU A 442 -10.08 -25.15 14.75
N LEU A 443 -10.50 -24.28 15.68
CA LEU A 443 -9.74 -23.96 16.89
C LEU A 443 -9.67 -25.13 17.87
N ASN A 444 -8.46 -25.38 18.38
CA ASN A 444 -8.16 -26.41 19.36
C ASN A 444 -6.78 -26.15 19.99
N ASP A 445 -6.38 -26.95 20.99
CA ASP A 445 -5.13 -26.79 21.76
C ASP A 445 -3.83 -26.92 20.93
N ARG A 446 -3.91 -27.44 19.69
CA ARG A 446 -2.79 -27.48 18.74
C ARG A 446 -2.65 -26.19 17.95
N THR A 447 -3.65 -25.31 17.96
CA THR A 447 -3.61 -24.04 17.23
C THR A 447 -2.60 -23.11 17.89
N LYS A 448 -1.54 -22.76 17.17
CA LYS A 448 -0.49 -21.85 17.67
C LYS A 448 -0.70 -20.42 17.20
N ILE A 449 -1.13 -20.25 15.96
CA ILE A 449 -1.37 -18.94 15.39
C ILE A 449 -2.51 -18.95 14.38
N VAL A 450 -3.29 -17.88 14.41
CA VAL A 450 -4.31 -17.54 13.43
C VAL A 450 -3.84 -16.30 12.68
N SER A 451 -3.63 -16.42 11.37
CA SER A 451 -3.17 -15.33 10.53
C SER A 451 -4.23 -14.99 9.48
N VAL A 452 -4.87 -13.84 9.61
CA VAL A 452 -6.01 -13.45 8.77
C VAL A 452 -5.86 -12.04 8.20
N THR A 453 -6.31 -11.84 6.98
CA THR A 453 -6.45 -10.49 6.41
C THR A 453 -7.60 -9.73 7.06
N GLN A 454 -7.44 -8.43 7.28
CA GLN A 454 -8.54 -7.56 7.70
C GLN A 454 -9.44 -7.16 6.53
N VAL A 455 -8.85 -6.97 5.35
CA VAL A 455 -9.56 -6.61 4.12
C VAL A 455 -8.96 -7.37 2.94
N SER A 456 -9.77 -8.18 2.26
CA SER A 456 -9.33 -8.95 1.09
C SER A 456 -8.91 -8.03 -0.05
N ASN A 457 -7.72 -8.23 -0.59
CA ASN A 457 -7.25 -7.47 -1.75
C ASN A 457 -7.95 -7.83 -3.06
N ALA A 458 -8.55 -9.01 -3.14
CA ALA A 458 -9.22 -9.51 -4.34
C ALA A 458 -10.72 -9.24 -4.27
N LEU A 459 -11.35 -9.50 -3.12
CA LEU A 459 -12.80 -9.38 -2.97
C LEU A 459 -13.24 -8.09 -2.29
N GLY A 460 -12.33 -7.35 -1.66
CA GLY A 460 -12.67 -6.22 -0.79
C GLY A 460 -13.34 -6.59 0.53
N THR A 461 -13.67 -7.86 0.77
CA THR A 461 -14.37 -8.32 1.99
C THR A 461 -13.69 -7.80 3.25
N VAL A 462 -14.45 -7.17 4.14
CA VAL A 462 -14.01 -6.80 5.49
C VAL A 462 -14.22 -8.01 6.42
N VAL A 463 -13.14 -8.49 7.01
CA VAL A 463 -13.15 -9.64 7.93
C VAL A 463 -13.43 -9.13 9.35
N PRO A 464 -14.31 -9.78 10.14
CA PRO A 464 -14.56 -9.44 11.54
C PRO A 464 -13.37 -9.88 12.43
N VAL A 465 -12.22 -9.21 12.24
CA VAL A 465 -10.95 -9.61 12.86
C VAL A 465 -10.98 -9.57 14.38
N LYS A 466 -11.76 -8.66 14.98
CA LYS A 466 -11.91 -8.60 16.44
C LYS A 466 -12.49 -9.90 17.00
N GLU A 467 -13.58 -10.39 16.42
CA GLU A 467 -14.19 -11.65 16.83
C GLU A 467 -13.26 -12.84 16.60
N ILE A 468 -12.50 -12.83 15.50
CA ILE A 468 -11.51 -13.86 15.19
C ILE A 468 -10.39 -13.88 16.22
N VAL A 469 -9.80 -12.72 16.53
CA VAL A 469 -8.72 -12.57 17.51
C VAL A 469 -9.18 -13.02 18.90
N GLU A 470 -10.37 -12.57 19.34
CA GLU A 470 -10.94 -12.99 20.61
C GLU A 470 -11.14 -14.52 20.71
N MET A 471 -11.61 -15.15 19.62
CA MET A 471 -11.73 -16.61 19.54
C MET A 471 -10.37 -17.32 19.55
N ALA A 472 -9.37 -16.79 18.82
CA ALA A 472 -8.01 -17.32 18.80
C ALA A 472 -7.38 -17.32 20.20
N HIS A 473 -7.50 -16.21 20.92
CA HIS A 473 -6.97 -16.07 22.28
C HIS A 473 -7.64 -17.00 23.27
N ARG A 474 -8.96 -17.20 23.16
CA ARG A 474 -9.67 -18.21 23.99
C ARG A 474 -9.15 -19.63 23.79
N ALA A 475 -8.62 -19.93 22.60
CA ALA A 475 -7.96 -21.21 22.30
C ALA A 475 -6.45 -21.22 22.63
N GLY A 476 -5.91 -20.14 23.19
CA GLY A 476 -4.48 -20.00 23.52
C GLY A 476 -3.57 -19.70 22.32
N ALA A 477 -4.14 -19.44 21.14
CA ALA A 477 -3.39 -19.12 19.92
C ALA A 477 -3.05 -17.62 19.85
N LYS A 478 -1.96 -17.29 19.15
CA LYS A 478 -1.64 -15.90 18.76
C LYS A 478 -2.43 -15.49 17.51
N ALA A 479 -2.60 -14.18 17.30
CA ALA A 479 -3.30 -13.65 16.14
C ALA A 479 -2.46 -12.62 15.37
N LEU A 480 -2.22 -12.89 14.08
CA LEU A 480 -1.64 -11.95 13.13
C LEU A 480 -2.74 -11.40 12.22
N VAL A 481 -2.84 -10.08 12.14
CA VAL A 481 -3.78 -9.39 11.23
C VAL A 481 -3.02 -8.74 10.07
N ASP A 482 -3.28 -9.19 8.84
CA ASP A 482 -2.78 -8.55 7.61
C ASP A 482 -3.68 -7.35 7.28
N GLY A 483 -3.18 -6.17 7.60
CA GLY A 483 -3.83 -4.89 7.40
C GLY A 483 -3.42 -4.17 6.12
N ALA A 484 -2.76 -4.85 5.17
CA ALA A 484 -2.20 -4.18 3.99
C ALA A 484 -3.22 -3.38 3.17
N GLN A 485 -4.49 -3.78 3.19
CA GLN A 485 -5.58 -3.02 2.55
C GLN A 485 -6.38 -2.18 3.56
N SER A 486 -6.54 -2.61 4.81
CA SER A 486 -7.42 -1.89 5.74
C SER A 486 -6.91 -0.50 6.10
N VAL A 487 -5.59 -0.34 6.25
CA VAL A 487 -4.95 0.92 6.72
C VAL A 487 -5.21 2.16 5.86
N SER A 488 -5.61 2.01 4.60
CA SER A 488 -5.98 3.13 3.71
C SER A 488 -7.47 3.41 3.64
N HIS A 489 -8.31 2.46 4.07
CA HIS A 489 -9.74 2.46 3.81
C HIS A 489 -10.60 2.58 5.08
N MET A 490 -10.05 2.23 6.25
CA MET A 490 -10.78 2.25 7.51
C MET A 490 -9.86 2.54 8.69
N ARG A 491 -10.44 3.01 9.80
CA ARG A 491 -9.71 3.18 11.04
C ARG A 491 -9.23 1.83 11.57
N VAL A 492 -7.98 1.79 12.02
CA VAL A 492 -7.36 0.64 12.67
C VAL A 492 -6.98 1.04 14.09
N ASP A 493 -7.35 0.19 15.04
CA ASP A 493 -6.90 0.26 16.43
C ASP A 493 -6.46 -1.14 16.86
N VAL A 494 -5.15 -1.36 16.91
CA VAL A 494 -4.57 -2.68 17.20
C VAL A 494 -4.81 -3.12 18.64
N GLN A 495 -5.00 -2.17 19.57
CA GLN A 495 -5.35 -2.47 20.96
C GLN A 495 -6.82 -2.88 21.06
N ALA A 496 -7.72 -2.19 20.37
CA ALA A 496 -9.14 -2.53 20.35
C ALA A 496 -9.44 -3.87 19.65
N ILE A 497 -8.64 -4.23 18.64
CA ILE A 497 -8.66 -5.55 17.99
C ILE A 497 -8.00 -6.62 18.89
N ASP A 498 -7.14 -6.20 19.81
CA ASP A 498 -6.25 -7.03 20.62
C ASP A 498 -5.26 -7.87 19.79
N ALA A 499 -4.88 -7.41 18.60
CA ALA A 499 -3.98 -8.16 17.72
C ALA A 499 -2.62 -8.42 18.39
N ASP A 500 -2.08 -9.64 18.30
CA ASP A 500 -0.71 -9.93 18.75
C ASP A 500 0.32 -9.37 17.77
N PHE A 501 -0.01 -9.43 16.47
CA PHE A 501 0.74 -8.81 15.39
C PHE A 501 -0.20 -8.12 14.40
N PHE A 502 0.22 -6.98 13.87
CA PHE A 502 -0.49 -6.28 12.79
C PHE A 502 0.52 -5.79 11.76
N VAL A 503 0.25 -5.99 10.46
CA VAL A 503 1.23 -5.71 9.41
C VAL A 503 0.62 -4.91 8.27
N PHE A 504 1.38 -3.98 7.68
CA PHE A 504 0.96 -3.26 6.47
C PHE A 504 2.13 -2.72 5.64
N SER A 505 1.84 -2.31 4.40
CA SER A 505 2.81 -1.74 3.47
C SER A 505 2.56 -0.25 3.24
N GLY A 506 3.62 0.57 3.27
CA GLY A 506 3.52 2.02 3.09
C GLY A 506 2.96 2.44 1.72
N HIS A 507 3.33 1.73 0.65
CA HIS A 507 2.87 2.03 -0.71
C HIS A 507 1.37 1.84 -0.95
N LYS A 508 0.64 1.24 0.00
CA LYS A 508 -0.82 1.11 -0.01
C LYS A 508 -1.52 2.19 0.81
N VAL A 509 -0.80 2.91 1.67
CA VAL A 509 -1.29 4.08 2.42
C VAL A 509 -0.63 5.36 1.90
N PHE A 510 -0.56 5.49 0.57
CA PHE A 510 -0.08 6.70 -0.15
C PHE A 510 1.37 7.09 0.13
N GLY A 511 2.11 6.22 0.82
CA GLY A 511 3.52 6.37 1.14
C GLY A 511 4.45 5.76 0.08
N PRO A 512 5.76 5.82 0.32
CA PRO A 512 6.79 5.32 -0.60
C PRO A 512 6.74 3.78 -0.74
N THR A 513 7.40 3.28 -1.78
CA THR A 513 7.69 1.85 -1.93
C THR A 513 8.83 1.42 -1.04
N GLY A 514 8.97 0.13 -0.73
CA GLY A 514 10.12 -0.38 0.02
C GLY A 514 10.11 -0.04 1.52
N ILE A 515 8.97 0.40 2.05
CA ILE A 515 8.73 0.58 3.48
C ILE A 515 7.38 -0.03 3.88
N GLY A 516 7.35 -0.64 5.05
CA GLY A 516 6.20 -1.26 5.69
C GLY A 516 6.45 -1.42 7.17
N VAL A 517 5.46 -1.96 7.86
CA VAL A 517 5.40 -1.96 9.31
C VAL A 517 5.00 -3.35 9.81
N VAL A 518 5.68 -3.79 10.86
CA VAL A 518 5.19 -4.78 11.81
C VAL A 518 4.87 -4.03 13.10
N TYR A 519 3.63 -4.14 13.56
CA TYR A 519 3.30 -4.00 14.96
C TYR A 519 3.34 -5.37 15.62
N GLY A 520 3.93 -5.46 16.80
CA GLY A 520 3.82 -6.63 17.67
C GLY A 520 3.72 -6.19 19.12
N LYS A 521 2.86 -6.86 19.91
CA LYS A 521 2.76 -6.57 21.35
C LYS A 521 4.14 -6.67 22.01
N ARG A 522 4.48 -5.69 22.85
CA ARG A 522 5.81 -5.62 23.48
C ARG A 522 6.26 -6.93 24.12
N ALA A 523 5.39 -7.56 24.90
CA ALA A 523 5.66 -8.83 25.58
C ALA A 523 6.02 -9.97 24.64
N ILE A 524 5.56 -9.94 23.39
CA ILE A 524 5.89 -10.96 22.39
C ILE A 524 7.22 -10.62 21.71
N LEU A 525 7.42 -9.35 21.35
CA LEU A 525 8.64 -8.89 20.70
C LEU A 525 9.88 -9.07 21.59
N ASP A 526 9.73 -8.89 22.90
CA ASP A 526 10.85 -9.05 23.86
C ASP A 526 11.40 -10.48 23.89
N ASP A 527 10.54 -11.49 23.70
CA ASP A 527 10.90 -12.92 23.72
C ASP A 527 11.30 -13.47 22.34
N MET A 528 10.99 -12.74 21.27
CA MET A 528 11.28 -13.16 19.90
C MET A 528 12.79 -13.12 19.58
N PRO A 529 13.35 -14.19 18.98
CA PRO A 529 14.74 -14.22 18.55
C PRO A 529 14.97 -13.26 17.38
N PRO A 530 16.19 -12.74 17.18
CA PRO A 530 16.50 -11.90 16.02
C PRO A 530 16.24 -12.66 14.72
N TRP A 531 15.79 -11.94 13.69
CA TRP A 531 15.52 -12.51 12.38
C TRP A 531 16.70 -12.37 11.41
N GLN A 532 17.12 -11.12 11.14
CA GLN A 532 18.32 -10.81 10.36
C GLN A 532 19.44 -10.39 11.31
N GLY A 533 20.67 -10.81 11.02
CA GLY A 533 21.86 -10.45 11.79
C GLY A 533 22.72 -9.41 11.08
N GLY A 534 23.24 -8.43 11.81
CA GLY A 534 24.12 -7.40 11.25
C GLY A 534 24.29 -6.20 12.18
N GLY A 535 24.75 -5.07 11.64
CA GLY A 535 24.79 -3.80 12.39
C GLY A 535 23.40 -3.32 12.81
N ASN A 536 23.35 -2.24 13.59
CA ASN A 536 22.15 -1.61 14.18
C ASN A 536 21.42 -2.44 15.25
N MET A 537 21.21 -3.74 15.02
CA MET A 537 20.44 -4.63 15.90
C MET A 537 21.22 -5.22 17.09
N ILE A 538 22.52 -4.91 17.17
CA ILE A 538 23.46 -5.41 18.18
C ILE A 538 23.70 -4.32 19.25
N ALA A 539 23.71 -4.73 20.51
CA ALA A 539 24.15 -3.92 21.64
C ALA A 539 25.65 -4.10 21.92
N ASP A 540 26.15 -5.33 21.85
CA ASP A 540 27.57 -5.66 21.99
C ASP A 540 27.95 -6.90 21.16
N VAL A 541 29.17 -6.94 20.61
CA VAL A 541 29.66 -8.06 19.79
C VAL A 541 31.13 -8.36 20.06
N THR A 542 31.41 -9.60 20.41
CA THR A 542 32.75 -10.21 20.44
C THR A 542 32.78 -11.42 19.51
N PHE A 543 33.95 -12.04 19.32
CA PHE A 543 34.03 -13.27 18.52
C PHE A 543 33.34 -14.47 19.18
N GLU A 544 33.16 -14.44 20.50
CA GLU A 544 32.58 -15.50 21.31
C GLU A 544 31.07 -15.32 21.52
N ARG A 545 30.58 -14.08 21.53
CA ARG A 545 29.19 -13.77 21.89
C ARG A 545 28.68 -12.49 21.26
N THR A 546 27.39 -12.50 20.93
CA THR A 546 26.62 -11.30 20.55
C THR A 546 25.53 -11.03 21.57
N VAL A 547 25.35 -9.77 21.96
CA VAL A 547 24.23 -9.26 22.74
C VAL A 547 23.38 -8.37 21.83
N PHE A 548 22.08 -8.66 21.74
CA PHE A 548 21.16 -7.95 20.85
C PHE A 548 20.50 -6.77 21.54
N GLN A 549 20.12 -5.75 20.76
CA GLN A 549 19.28 -4.65 21.22
C GLN A 549 17.87 -5.15 21.63
N PRO A 550 17.13 -4.39 22.45
CA PRO A 550 15.69 -4.60 22.59
C PRO A 550 14.94 -4.30 21.27
N PRO A 551 13.69 -4.76 21.15
CA PRO A 551 12.78 -4.27 20.11
C PRO A 551 12.61 -2.74 20.22
N PRO A 552 12.43 -2.03 19.09
CA PRO A 552 12.27 -2.57 17.73
C PRO A 552 13.61 -2.85 17.02
N ASN A 553 14.71 -2.26 17.48
CA ASN A 553 16.02 -2.28 16.82
C ASN A 553 16.57 -3.70 16.61
N ARG A 554 16.21 -4.67 17.48
CA ARG A 554 16.54 -6.10 17.29
C ARG A 554 16.18 -6.64 15.90
N PHE A 555 15.14 -6.09 15.29
CA PHE A 555 14.58 -6.56 14.03
C PHE A 555 14.90 -5.65 12.83
N GLU A 556 15.60 -4.54 13.05
CA GLU A 556 15.98 -3.57 12.02
C GLU A 556 17.49 -3.66 11.74
N ALA A 557 17.92 -4.82 11.23
CA ALA A 557 19.33 -5.08 10.95
C ALA A 557 19.86 -4.24 9.78
N GLY A 558 21.07 -3.69 9.94
CA GLY A 558 21.72 -2.86 8.95
C GLY A 558 21.19 -1.42 8.90
N THR A 559 21.58 -0.68 7.86
CA THR A 559 21.02 0.65 7.59
C THR A 559 19.61 0.47 7.01
N GLY A 560 18.59 0.94 7.74
CA GLY A 560 17.20 0.88 7.31
C GLY A 560 16.86 1.83 6.15
N ASN A 561 15.62 1.74 5.67
CA ASN A 561 15.10 2.65 4.64
C ASN A 561 14.61 3.97 5.26
N ILE A 562 15.56 4.81 5.67
CA ILE A 562 15.32 5.99 6.53
C ILE A 562 14.40 7.01 5.83
N ALA A 563 14.75 7.42 4.62
CA ALA A 563 13.99 8.44 3.88
C ALA A 563 12.54 7.99 3.64
N ASP A 564 12.33 6.72 3.31
CA ASP A 564 10.99 6.21 3.01
C ASP A 564 10.15 6.01 4.27
N ALA A 565 10.75 5.68 5.43
CA ALA A 565 10.05 5.74 6.71
C ALA A 565 9.56 7.17 7.02
N VAL A 566 10.41 8.16 6.77
CA VAL A 566 10.05 9.57 6.90
C VAL A 566 8.92 9.97 5.92
N GLY A 567 8.99 9.51 4.67
CA GLY A 567 7.93 9.68 3.66
C GLY A 567 6.63 9.00 4.05
N LEU A 568 6.68 7.81 4.66
CA LEU A 568 5.52 7.12 5.22
C LEU A 568 4.86 7.95 6.32
N GLY A 569 5.67 8.57 7.19
CA GLY A 569 5.17 9.51 8.21
C GLY A 569 4.38 10.67 7.58
N ALA A 570 4.86 11.26 6.49
CA ALA A 570 4.12 12.30 5.77
C ALA A 570 2.83 11.80 5.11
N ALA A 571 2.82 10.56 4.62
CA ALA A 571 1.62 9.95 4.05
C ALA A 571 0.54 9.73 5.11
N ILE A 572 0.94 9.27 6.30
CA ILE A 572 0.07 9.13 7.46
C ILE A 572 -0.50 10.48 7.90
N ASP A 573 0.33 11.54 7.95
CA ASP A 573 -0.16 12.89 8.24
C ASP A 573 -1.19 13.35 7.22
N TYR A 574 -0.97 13.07 5.93
CA TYR A 574 -1.91 13.40 4.86
C TYR A 574 -3.26 12.70 5.06
N VAL A 575 -3.25 11.38 5.26
CA VAL A 575 -4.47 10.58 5.51
C VAL A 575 -5.18 11.05 6.78
N THR A 576 -4.44 11.32 7.85
CA THR A 576 -4.98 11.82 9.13
C THR A 576 -5.63 13.19 8.96
N ARG A 577 -5.03 14.07 8.17
CA ARG A 577 -5.57 15.42 7.89
C ARG A 577 -6.87 15.38 7.09
N VAL A 578 -6.97 14.48 6.09
CA VAL A 578 -8.23 14.26 5.36
C VAL A 578 -9.29 13.64 6.27
N GLY A 579 -8.83 12.77 7.18
CA GLY A 579 -9.66 12.04 8.14
C GLY A 579 -10.10 10.70 7.57
N ILE A 580 -9.66 9.61 8.22
CA ILE A 580 -9.91 8.25 7.73
C ILE A 580 -11.41 7.91 7.63
N GLU A 581 -12.24 8.47 8.51
CA GLU A 581 -13.71 8.28 8.44
C GLU A 581 -14.34 8.99 7.24
N ASN A 582 -13.79 10.14 6.84
CA ASN A 582 -14.25 10.85 5.63
C ASN A 582 -13.88 10.07 4.38
N ILE A 583 -12.65 9.52 4.36
CA ILE A 583 -12.17 8.61 3.30
C ILE A 583 -13.07 7.39 3.21
N ALA A 584 -13.29 6.70 4.33
CA ALA A 584 -14.11 5.49 4.38
C ALA A 584 -15.54 5.74 3.87
N ARG A 585 -16.17 6.83 4.31
CA ARG A 585 -17.52 7.22 3.86
C ARG A 585 -17.56 7.50 2.36
N TYR A 586 -16.65 8.34 1.85
CA TYR A 586 -16.62 8.70 0.43
C TYR A 586 -16.35 7.47 -0.45
N GLU A 587 -15.41 6.61 -0.08
CA GLU A 587 -15.11 5.40 -0.82
C GLU A 587 -16.25 4.38 -0.79
N HIS A 588 -16.99 4.30 0.33
CA HIS A 588 -18.19 3.48 0.42
C HIS A 588 -19.26 3.97 -0.56
N ASP A 589 -19.55 5.28 -0.58
CA ASP A 589 -20.53 5.87 -1.49
C ASP A 589 -20.14 5.65 -2.96
N LEU A 590 -18.85 5.83 -3.27
CA LEU A 590 -18.31 5.59 -4.61
C LEU A 590 -18.40 4.10 -5.01
N LEU A 591 -18.11 3.18 -4.09
CA LEU A 591 -18.25 1.75 -4.33
C LEU A 591 -19.72 1.35 -4.55
N ALA A 592 -20.64 1.90 -3.75
CA ALA A 592 -22.07 1.66 -3.89
C ALA A 592 -22.57 2.14 -5.26
N TYR A 593 -22.16 3.34 -5.67
CA TYR A 593 -22.41 3.86 -7.01
C TYR A 593 -21.87 2.91 -8.08
N ALA A 594 -20.58 2.59 -8.04
CA ALA A 594 -19.93 1.73 -9.02
C ALA A 594 -20.56 0.34 -9.13
N THR A 595 -20.96 -0.24 -8.00
CA THR A 595 -21.68 -1.51 -7.95
C THR A 595 -23.04 -1.39 -8.64
N SER A 596 -23.80 -0.34 -8.36
CA SER A 596 -25.14 -0.10 -8.93
C SER A 596 -25.14 0.07 -10.45
N VAL A 597 -24.08 0.64 -11.03
CA VAL A 597 -23.98 0.89 -12.47
C VAL A 597 -23.30 -0.23 -13.26
N LEU A 598 -22.41 -0.99 -12.61
CA LEU A 598 -21.69 -2.10 -13.24
C LEU A 598 -22.47 -3.43 -13.18
N GLN A 599 -23.12 -3.74 -12.06
CA GLN A 599 -23.86 -4.99 -11.88
C GLN A 599 -24.96 -5.24 -12.94
N PRO A 600 -25.72 -4.23 -13.42
CA PRO A 600 -26.76 -4.44 -14.43
C PRO A 600 -26.21 -4.70 -15.84
N VAL A 601 -24.89 -4.57 -16.08
CA VAL A 601 -24.32 -4.75 -17.41
C VAL A 601 -24.41 -6.24 -17.81
N PRO A 602 -25.01 -6.58 -18.97
CA PRO A 602 -25.20 -7.97 -19.36
C PRO A 602 -23.87 -8.75 -19.41
N GLY A 603 -23.87 -9.96 -18.86
CA GLY A 603 -22.67 -10.82 -18.83
C GLY A 603 -21.65 -10.46 -17.75
N VAL A 604 -21.80 -9.34 -17.03
CA VAL A 604 -20.96 -9.05 -15.86
C VAL A 604 -21.37 -9.95 -14.69
N ARG A 605 -20.38 -10.54 -14.03
CA ARG A 605 -20.53 -11.19 -12.73
C ARG A 605 -19.53 -10.59 -11.76
N LEU A 606 -20.03 -9.95 -10.70
CA LEU A 606 -19.21 -9.49 -9.60
C LEU A 606 -18.68 -10.67 -8.78
N VAL A 607 -17.48 -10.53 -8.25
CA VAL A 607 -16.79 -11.54 -7.43
C VAL A 607 -16.41 -10.87 -6.11
N GLY A 608 -17.00 -11.34 -5.02
CA GLY A 608 -16.94 -10.66 -3.72
C GLY A 608 -18.07 -9.65 -3.57
N THR A 609 -19.19 -10.11 -3.01
CA THR A 609 -20.40 -9.32 -2.75
C THR A 609 -20.77 -9.37 -1.26
N ALA A 610 -19.77 -9.53 -0.40
CA ALA A 610 -19.93 -9.44 1.04
C ALA A 610 -20.59 -8.10 1.42
N LYS A 611 -21.39 -8.11 2.49
CA LYS A 611 -22.11 -6.92 2.97
C LYS A 611 -21.16 -5.78 3.30
N ASP A 612 -20.13 -6.08 4.10
CA ASP A 612 -19.11 -5.11 4.50
C ASP A 612 -17.88 -5.29 3.61
N LYS A 613 -17.59 -4.27 2.81
CA LYS A 613 -16.59 -4.36 1.75
C LYS A 613 -15.88 -3.04 1.54
N ALA A 614 -14.55 -3.09 1.40
CA ALA A 614 -13.74 -2.00 0.91
C ALA A 614 -13.93 -1.82 -0.61
N SER A 615 -13.36 -0.73 -1.10
CA SER A 615 -13.44 -0.12 -2.45
C SER A 615 -12.81 -0.97 -3.59
N VAL A 616 -12.96 -2.30 -3.57
CA VAL A 616 -12.46 -3.23 -4.60
C VAL A 616 -13.60 -3.85 -5.40
N LEU A 617 -13.69 -3.68 -6.71
CA LEU A 617 -14.84 -4.11 -7.53
C LEU A 617 -14.49 -5.25 -8.49
N SER A 618 -14.02 -6.40 -7.99
CA SER A 618 -13.64 -7.52 -8.84
C SER A 618 -14.82 -8.08 -9.65
N PHE A 619 -14.59 -8.34 -10.94
CA PHE A 619 -15.60 -8.91 -11.83
C PHE A 619 -15.01 -9.77 -12.95
N VAL A 620 -15.88 -10.54 -13.58
CA VAL A 620 -15.64 -11.20 -14.88
C VAL A 620 -16.73 -10.78 -15.86
N LEU A 621 -16.41 -10.81 -17.16
CA LEU A 621 -17.34 -10.52 -18.24
C LEU A 621 -17.51 -11.76 -19.12
N LYS A 622 -18.74 -12.25 -19.27
CA LYS A 622 -19.05 -13.43 -20.08
C LYS A 622 -18.55 -13.24 -21.52
N GLY A 623 -17.86 -14.26 -22.04
CA GLY A 623 -17.37 -14.26 -23.43
C GLY A 623 -16.06 -13.50 -23.66
N TYR A 624 -15.42 -13.02 -22.60
CA TYR A 624 -14.14 -12.30 -22.66
C TYR A 624 -13.15 -12.85 -21.63
N GLU A 625 -11.89 -12.97 -22.05
CA GLU A 625 -10.77 -13.18 -21.13
C GLU A 625 -10.46 -11.89 -20.37
N THR A 626 -9.93 -12.00 -19.15
CA THR A 626 -9.72 -10.82 -18.28
C THR A 626 -8.70 -9.85 -18.87
N GLU A 627 -7.74 -10.37 -19.63
CA GLU A 627 -6.72 -9.64 -20.37
C GLU A 627 -7.33 -8.83 -21.52
N GLU A 628 -8.31 -9.38 -22.24
CA GLU A 628 -9.02 -8.65 -23.31
C GLU A 628 -9.74 -7.43 -22.73
N VAL A 629 -10.42 -7.60 -21.58
CA VAL A 629 -11.12 -6.51 -20.89
C VAL A 629 -10.11 -5.47 -20.37
N GLY A 630 -9.02 -5.92 -19.75
CA GLY A 630 -7.96 -5.03 -19.26
C GLY A 630 -7.30 -4.21 -20.37
N GLN A 631 -7.03 -4.82 -21.52
CA GLN A 631 -6.49 -4.14 -22.69
C GLN A 631 -7.46 -3.07 -23.22
N ALA A 632 -8.73 -3.41 -23.38
CA ALA A 632 -9.74 -2.47 -23.86
C ALA A 632 -9.96 -1.28 -22.92
N LEU A 633 -9.80 -1.47 -21.61
CA LEU A 633 -9.82 -0.39 -20.62
C LEU A 633 -8.57 0.49 -20.72
N ASN A 634 -7.39 -0.13 -20.85
CA ASN A 634 -6.13 0.59 -20.99
C ASN A 634 -6.09 1.48 -22.24
N GLU A 635 -6.67 1.05 -23.36
CA GLU A 635 -6.83 1.85 -24.59
C GLU A 635 -7.59 3.17 -24.34
N GLU A 636 -8.46 3.21 -23.32
CA GLU A 636 -9.22 4.41 -22.93
C GLU A 636 -8.57 5.18 -21.76
N GLY A 637 -7.32 4.83 -21.39
CA GLY A 637 -6.58 5.45 -20.29
C GLY A 637 -6.96 4.95 -18.91
N ILE A 638 -7.73 3.84 -18.81
CA ILE A 638 -8.24 3.28 -17.57
C ILE A 638 -7.33 2.14 -17.11
N ALA A 639 -6.58 2.36 -16.04
CA ALA A 639 -5.67 1.40 -15.45
C ALA A 639 -6.41 0.52 -14.42
N VAL A 640 -6.58 -0.76 -14.75
CA VAL A 640 -7.07 -1.81 -13.84
C VAL A 640 -6.07 -2.95 -13.80
N ARG A 641 -6.22 -3.86 -12.83
CA ARG A 641 -5.47 -5.12 -12.83
C ARG A 641 -6.32 -6.27 -13.34
N SER A 642 -5.80 -7.03 -14.30
CA SER A 642 -6.31 -8.34 -14.69
C SER A 642 -5.39 -9.44 -14.16
N GLY A 643 -5.96 -10.59 -13.81
CA GLY A 643 -5.20 -11.77 -13.37
C GLY A 643 -5.61 -12.27 -11.98
N HIS A 644 -4.67 -12.90 -11.29
CA HIS A 644 -4.94 -13.66 -10.07
C HIS A 644 -4.80 -12.87 -8.77
N HIS A 645 -4.36 -11.60 -8.83
CA HIS A 645 -4.23 -10.68 -7.68
C HIS A 645 -3.42 -11.22 -6.50
N CYS A 646 -2.50 -12.17 -6.75
CA CYS A 646 -1.82 -12.92 -5.69
C CYS A 646 -2.78 -13.56 -4.66
N ALA A 647 -3.95 -14.02 -5.11
CA ALA A 647 -5.03 -14.56 -4.30
C ALA A 647 -5.71 -15.76 -5.01
N GLN A 648 -4.91 -16.63 -5.63
CA GLN A 648 -5.41 -17.76 -6.41
C GLN A 648 -6.38 -18.68 -5.63
N PRO A 649 -6.16 -19.03 -4.34
CA PRO A 649 -7.06 -19.93 -3.62
C PRO A 649 -8.50 -19.41 -3.55
N ILE A 650 -8.70 -18.12 -3.27
CA ILE A 650 -10.05 -17.55 -3.24
C ILE A 650 -10.67 -17.50 -4.63
N LEU A 651 -9.93 -17.14 -5.68
CA LEU A 651 -10.48 -17.15 -7.03
C LEU A 651 -10.92 -18.55 -7.44
N ARG A 652 -10.12 -19.58 -7.13
CA ARG A 652 -10.43 -20.99 -7.39
C ARG A 652 -11.66 -21.47 -6.64
N ARG A 653 -11.86 -21.00 -5.40
CA ARG A 653 -13.13 -21.22 -4.67
C ARG A 653 -14.30 -20.74 -5.54
N PHE A 654 -14.19 -19.55 -6.12
CA PHE A 654 -15.22 -18.97 -6.99
C PHE A 654 -15.25 -19.56 -8.42
N GLY A 655 -14.51 -20.64 -8.68
CA GLY A 655 -14.42 -21.29 -10.00
C GLY A 655 -13.68 -20.46 -11.05
N LEU A 656 -12.75 -19.60 -10.62
CA LEU A 656 -12.01 -18.67 -11.47
C LEU A 656 -10.49 -18.81 -11.27
N GLU A 657 -9.71 -18.52 -12.30
CA GLU A 657 -8.25 -18.33 -12.18
C GLU A 657 -7.86 -16.84 -12.19
N ALA A 658 -8.70 -15.99 -12.80
CA ALA A 658 -8.45 -14.56 -12.95
C ALA A 658 -9.74 -13.73 -12.84
N THR A 659 -9.60 -12.46 -12.46
CA THR A 659 -10.66 -11.44 -12.53
C THR A 659 -10.08 -10.12 -13.02
N VAL A 660 -10.94 -9.23 -13.51
CA VAL A 660 -10.61 -7.80 -13.65
C VAL A 660 -10.93 -7.12 -12.33
N ARG A 661 -9.99 -6.35 -11.80
CA ARG A 661 -10.10 -5.69 -10.50
C ARG A 661 -9.83 -4.18 -10.62
N PRO A 662 -10.88 -3.39 -10.88
CA PRO A 662 -10.92 -2.00 -10.49
C PRO A 662 -10.90 -1.92 -8.96
N SER A 663 -10.01 -1.12 -8.42
CA SER A 663 -9.89 -0.81 -7.00
C SER A 663 -9.83 0.69 -6.87
N LEU A 664 -10.76 1.26 -6.14
CA LEU A 664 -10.99 2.69 -6.03
C LEU A 664 -10.25 3.24 -4.81
N ALA A 665 -9.97 4.54 -4.83
CA ALA A 665 -9.47 5.29 -3.70
C ALA A 665 -10.23 6.62 -3.61
N PHE A 666 -10.08 7.34 -2.50
CA PHE A 666 -10.79 8.59 -2.25
C PHE A 666 -10.49 9.75 -3.21
N TYR A 667 -9.50 9.63 -4.10
CA TYR A 667 -9.28 10.58 -5.20
C TYR A 667 -10.02 10.21 -6.49
N ASN A 668 -10.68 9.06 -6.55
CA ASN A 668 -11.45 8.64 -7.73
C ASN A 668 -12.85 9.26 -7.75
N THR A 669 -13.47 9.35 -8.92
CA THR A 669 -14.78 10.02 -9.10
C THR A 669 -15.83 9.12 -9.76
N CYS A 670 -17.11 9.53 -9.68
CA CYS A 670 -18.20 8.85 -10.38
C CYS A 670 -18.02 8.90 -11.91
N ASP A 671 -17.52 10.01 -12.46
CA ASP A 671 -17.24 10.13 -13.90
C ASP A 671 -16.20 9.11 -14.39
N GLU A 672 -15.18 8.83 -13.58
CA GLU A 672 -14.18 7.80 -13.87
C GLU A 672 -14.81 6.40 -13.86
N VAL A 673 -15.75 6.15 -12.95
CA VAL A 673 -16.52 4.89 -12.90
C VAL A 673 -17.39 4.75 -14.13
N ASP A 674 -18.07 5.82 -14.56
CA ASP A 674 -18.90 5.84 -15.76
C ASP A 674 -18.08 5.56 -17.02
N ALA A 675 -16.87 6.10 -17.11
CA ALA A 675 -15.94 5.81 -18.20
C ALA A 675 -15.61 4.31 -18.27
N LEU A 676 -15.33 3.67 -17.12
CA LEU A 676 -15.12 2.22 -17.06
C LEU A 676 -16.36 1.44 -17.48
N VAL A 677 -17.54 1.78 -16.97
CA VAL A 677 -18.79 1.09 -17.29
C VAL A 677 -19.15 1.23 -18.76
N ALA A 678 -18.89 2.39 -19.38
CA ALA A 678 -19.10 2.59 -20.82
C ALA A 678 -18.28 1.62 -21.67
N VAL A 679 -17.01 1.37 -21.30
CA VAL A 679 -16.16 0.38 -21.99
C VAL A 679 -16.70 -1.03 -21.79
N VAL A 680 -17.08 -1.41 -20.57
CA VAL A 680 -17.60 -2.75 -20.26
C VAL A 680 -18.93 -3.00 -20.99
N ARG A 681 -19.84 -2.01 -21.04
CA ARG A 681 -21.09 -2.09 -21.81
C ARG A 681 -20.82 -2.29 -23.29
N ARG A 682 -19.86 -1.54 -23.86
CA ARG A 682 -19.46 -1.68 -25.26
C ARG A 682 -18.96 -3.09 -25.58
N LEU A 683 -18.16 -3.71 -24.69
CA LEU A 683 -17.72 -5.10 -24.84
C LEU A 683 -18.90 -6.07 -24.72
N SER A 684 -19.73 -5.92 -23.69
CA SER A 684 -20.94 -6.72 -23.44
C SER A 684 -21.91 -6.74 -24.63
N THR A 685 -21.99 -5.67 -25.43
CA THR A 685 -22.87 -5.64 -26.62
C THR A 685 -22.29 -6.35 -27.86
N ARG A 686 -20.98 -6.68 -27.86
CA ARG A 686 -20.29 -7.26 -29.03
C ARG A 686 -20.30 -8.79 -29.05
N ARG A 687 -20.45 -9.44 -27.90
CA ARG A 687 -20.52 -10.89 -27.70
C ARG A 687 -21.55 -11.19 -26.63
#